data_AF-C8W898-F1
#
_entry.id   AF-C8W898-F1
#
_cell.length_a   1.000
_cell.length_b   1.000
_cell.length_c   1.000
_cell.angle_alpha   90.00
_cell.angle_beta   90.00
_cell.angle_gamma   90.00
#
_symmetry.space_group_name_H-M   'P 1'
#
loop_
_entity.id
_entity.type
_entity.pdbx_description
1 polymer ?
#
loop_
_entity_poly.entity_id
_entity_poly.type
_entity_poly.pdbx_seq_one_letter_code
_entity_poly.pdbx_strand_id
1 'polypeptide(L)'
;MSSQKNTSIWTYTYKKQLRRLIFFLTVCMIAFVGQFVAGARVAYAEDPQINTPPVHKKTISPNTDGTYDLTLTIKGETSAASEEQKANVLVVFDNSSSMTAQTGGGEMRLDAAKRVVNQLSSTILGINRNAQKDVVEMALLSFNEKPNLECGWTADLNEFQRATNNMGFHTGTNWESALERAKVLADQKAANGNPTYVIFVTDGLPTQDRNGWVRNNQIGYEHALDEARAIGSAGYHFYSVYMYGGHAYLRQLTNYAYTGNPFGNPGGTYYYEANNTAQMEQAFKEIASVITKSITYKDVTINDGLDTVNMDFAGNGTPQYVLKKIASDGTVLASYDSTTGQTVGTWDFVKPTFNTANKTVSWSPERDSSKVLENGVTYSITIKTQPTQAAYDAMADGTSLHDGDNDGDGTNDSKGLYSNDNDKAKISFRTILTSKSSNGTVTTKVGDPTESPYNKPVFAPVTSQLTITKQWAGDDHDQSNASRPSVLRGVVTRDAGTANEKKYDVTLTKSGPNTYTTTLTNVPAGPTGHTYEFKEESLPSYYEASAVTASAQGSSSANGSVVTLKGSTVQTGSFELTNTYKAKGEVTLSASKVLKGRNLEDGQFKFELKGQDDAVHQEKTNDASGTVTFDKIEYKTPGTYRYTITESQGGGTGYKNDTHTENVVVEVTDNGDGTLTATPKYDADGAVFTNQYVAVPLGVLKKSSDGVTALSGARFTLYEDDGNGSYGPEDRPATVYSDDALTSVISNGTVTTDNQGKALFYGLVAGKTYWLRETQAPAGYNLDTQAHKIIVNADGDISTVNTDGSEVSLPKKDNVATITISDEPIPGLPTTAGAGIVGIVSAGVALTAVGGVAFAKNTRRRK
;
A
#
# COMPACT_ATOMS: atom_id res chain seq x y z
N MET A 1 -70.94 18.48 -82.30
CA MET A 1 -70.87 17.21 -81.54
C MET A 1 -69.48 17.13 -80.93
N SER A 2 -69.34 17.51 -79.66
CA SER A 2 -69.28 16.56 -78.54
C SER A 2 -68.02 15.70 -78.59
N SER A 3 -67.02 16.11 -77.81
CA SER A 3 -65.93 15.26 -77.34
C SER A 3 -65.74 15.65 -75.88
N GLN A 4 -66.21 14.82 -74.94
CA GLN A 4 -65.45 13.70 -74.37
C GLN A 4 -64.11 14.18 -73.77
N LYS A 5 -63.73 13.84 -72.55
CA LYS A 5 -64.29 12.93 -71.54
C LYS A 5 -63.50 13.23 -70.25
N ASN A 6 -64.18 13.14 -69.11
CA ASN A 6 -63.86 12.31 -67.93
C ASN A 6 -62.37 12.01 -67.65
N THR A 7 -61.85 12.06 -66.43
CA THR A 7 -62.43 12.06 -65.07
C THR A 7 -61.27 12.03 -64.07
N SER A 8 -61.61 12.39 -62.83
CA SER A 8 -61.06 11.91 -61.55
C SER A 8 -60.35 13.03 -60.75
N ILE A 9 -61.05 13.65 -59.79
CA ILE A 9 -61.32 13.18 -58.40
C ILE A 9 -60.04 13.41 -57.55
N TRP A 10 -59.98 14.13 -56.43
CA TRP A 10 -60.90 14.76 -55.48
C TRP A 10 -60.06 15.80 -54.70
N THR A 11 -60.43 17.08 -54.64
CA THR A 11 -61.11 17.75 -53.50
C THR A 11 -60.66 17.34 -52.09
N TYR A 12 -60.00 18.26 -51.37
CA TYR A 12 -60.64 18.87 -50.19
C TYR A 12 -60.11 20.29 -49.86
N THR A 13 -60.87 21.26 -50.35
CA THR A 13 -61.45 22.38 -49.60
C THR A 13 -60.54 23.46 -48.99
N TYR A 14 -60.19 24.39 -49.88
CA TYR A 14 -60.20 25.84 -49.65
C TYR A 14 -61.53 26.30 -48.97
N LYS A 15 -61.44 26.77 -47.72
CA LYS A 15 -62.46 27.64 -47.10
C LYS A 15 -61.80 28.67 -46.17
N LYS A 16 -61.04 29.63 -46.73
CA LYS A 16 -60.83 30.98 -46.14
C LYS A 16 -60.19 32.02 -47.07
N GLN A 17 -60.60 32.08 -48.34
CA GLN A 17 -60.14 33.09 -49.32
C GLN A 17 -61.31 33.95 -49.84
N LEU A 18 -62.12 34.48 -48.91
CA LEU A 18 -63.21 35.41 -49.24
C LEU A 18 -63.27 36.62 -48.29
N ARG A 19 -62.10 37.19 -47.95
CA ARG A 19 -61.97 38.50 -47.28
C ARG A 19 -60.79 39.36 -47.78
N ARG A 20 -60.18 39.02 -48.93
CA ARG A 20 -59.04 39.78 -49.51
C ARG A 20 -59.27 40.38 -50.90
N LEU A 21 -60.51 40.43 -51.38
CA LEU A 21 -60.83 40.91 -52.75
C LEU A 21 -61.79 42.12 -52.80
N ILE A 22 -61.76 43.01 -51.79
CA ILE A 22 -62.56 44.27 -51.77
C ILE A 22 -61.67 45.49 -51.40
N PHE A 23 -60.36 45.44 -51.61
CA PHE A 23 -59.49 46.62 -51.44
C PHE A 23 -58.39 46.69 -52.51
N PHE A 24 -58.75 46.36 -53.75
CA PHE A 24 -57.83 46.37 -54.91
C PHE A 24 -58.34 47.20 -56.10
N LEU A 25 -59.36 48.05 -55.93
CA LEU A 25 -60.01 48.71 -57.06
C LEU A 25 -60.51 50.15 -56.77
N THR A 26 -59.73 50.92 -56.00
CA THR A 26 -60.02 52.37 -55.82
C THR A 26 -58.77 53.25 -55.64
N VAL A 27 -57.66 53.00 -56.34
CA VAL A 27 -56.64 54.04 -56.64
C VAL A 27 -55.90 53.65 -57.93
N CYS A 28 -56.52 53.87 -59.10
CA CYS A 28 -55.88 53.68 -60.41
C CYS A 28 -56.25 54.76 -61.45
N MET A 29 -56.62 55.97 -61.00
CA MET A 29 -56.62 57.15 -61.86
C MET A 29 -55.94 58.29 -61.11
N ILE A 30 -54.65 58.49 -61.42
CA ILE A 30 -53.98 59.76 -61.74
C ILE A 30 -52.47 59.41 -61.81
N ALA A 31 -52.06 59.02 -63.01
CA ALA A 31 -50.68 59.06 -63.50
C ALA A 31 -50.86 59.65 -64.92
N PHE A 32 -50.37 60.85 -65.23
CA PHE A 32 -48.96 61.09 -65.53
C PHE A 32 -48.65 62.60 -65.61
N VAL A 33 -47.38 62.94 -65.34
CA VAL A 33 -46.63 64.19 -65.60
C VAL A 33 -46.71 65.32 -64.56
N GLY A 34 -45.62 65.47 -63.79
CA GLY A 34 -45.34 66.64 -62.93
C GLY A 34 -44.16 66.38 -61.98
N GLN A 35 -43.01 66.95 -62.30
CA GLN A 35 -41.67 66.77 -61.74
C GLN A 35 -41.45 67.13 -60.26
N PHE A 36 -40.43 66.48 -59.65
CA PHE A 36 -39.59 66.87 -58.49
C PHE A 36 -40.25 67.34 -57.18
N VAL A 37 -40.18 66.52 -56.11
CA VAL A 37 -39.50 66.75 -54.81
C VAL A 37 -39.72 65.49 -53.98
N ALA A 38 -38.67 64.66 -53.80
CA ALA A 38 -38.72 63.51 -52.92
C ALA A 38 -38.63 63.98 -51.45
N GLY A 39 -39.76 64.03 -50.76
CA GLY A 39 -39.79 64.04 -49.29
C GLY A 39 -39.30 62.70 -48.77
N ALA A 40 -38.18 62.70 -48.05
CA ALA A 40 -37.62 61.51 -47.41
C ALA A 40 -38.64 60.91 -46.43
N ARG A 41 -39.10 59.69 -46.71
CA ARG A 41 -39.70 58.84 -45.68
C ARG A 41 -38.55 58.33 -44.81
N VAL A 42 -38.53 58.73 -43.55
CA VAL A 42 -37.64 58.15 -42.53
C VAL A 42 -38.06 56.69 -42.36
N ALA A 43 -37.24 55.76 -42.85
CA ALA A 43 -37.29 54.39 -42.42
C ALA A 43 -36.77 54.36 -40.97
N TYR A 44 -37.62 53.96 -40.02
CA TYR A 44 -37.13 53.63 -38.68
C TYR A 44 -36.19 52.44 -38.84
N ALA A 45 -34.90 52.62 -38.58
CA ALA A 45 -33.97 51.52 -38.44
C ALA A 45 -34.49 50.59 -37.33
N GLU A 46 -34.50 49.29 -37.56
CA GLU A 46 -34.82 48.35 -36.47
C GLU A 46 -33.80 48.52 -35.35
N ASP A 47 -34.28 48.65 -34.11
CA ASP A 47 -33.41 48.71 -32.92
C ASP A 47 -32.54 47.43 -32.88
N PRO A 48 -31.24 47.52 -32.54
CA PRO A 48 -30.39 46.33 -32.40
C PRO A 48 -30.91 45.34 -31.34
N GLN A 49 -30.57 44.06 -31.48
CA GLN A 49 -30.80 43.04 -30.45
C GLN A 49 -29.63 43.04 -29.46
N ILE A 50 -29.92 43.22 -28.16
CA ILE A 50 -28.91 43.26 -27.09
C ILE A 50 -29.02 41.98 -26.27
N ASN A 51 -28.00 41.13 -26.38
CA ASN A 51 -27.94 39.77 -25.81
C ASN A 51 -26.97 39.67 -24.62
N THR A 52 -26.74 40.77 -23.89
CA THR A 52 -25.91 40.77 -22.68
C THR A 52 -26.64 40.05 -21.53
N PRO A 53 -26.17 38.90 -21.02
CA PRO A 53 -26.71 38.28 -19.82
C PRO A 53 -26.47 39.07 -18.54
N PRO A 54 -27.31 38.83 -17.52
CA PRO A 54 -27.02 39.25 -16.14
C PRO A 54 -25.72 38.64 -15.65
N VAL A 55 -25.05 39.32 -14.71
CA VAL A 55 -23.93 38.74 -13.96
C VAL A 55 -24.42 37.49 -13.21
N HIS A 56 -23.73 36.38 -13.39
CA HIS A 56 -24.05 35.10 -12.76
C HIS A 56 -22.77 34.31 -12.44
N LYS A 57 -22.82 33.52 -11.36
CA LYS A 57 -21.67 32.72 -10.87
C LYS A 57 -22.12 31.44 -10.17
N LYS A 58 -21.33 30.38 -10.30
CA LYS A 58 -21.48 29.09 -9.63
C LYS A 58 -20.28 28.80 -8.73
N THR A 59 -20.51 28.31 -7.52
CA THR A 59 -19.45 27.94 -6.56
C THR A 59 -19.78 26.62 -5.87
N ILE A 60 -18.76 25.91 -5.39
CA ILE A 60 -18.93 24.72 -4.55
C ILE A 60 -18.08 24.84 -3.28
N SER A 61 -18.65 24.52 -2.13
CA SER A 61 -17.96 24.61 -0.83
C SER A 61 -18.15 23.33 -0.01
N PRO A 62 -17.09 22.78 0.63
CA PRO A 62 -17.20 21.58 1.46
C PRO A 62 -17.89 21.88 2.80
N ASN A 63 -18.67 20.90 3.28
CA ASN A 63 -19.25 20.87 4.63
C ASN A 63 -18.51 19.86 5.52
N THR A 64 -18.67 19.97 6.84
CA THR A 64 -18.00 19.08 7.82
C THR A 64 -18.52 17.65 7.84
N ASP A 65 -19.69 17.39 7.26
CA ASP A 65 -20.34 16.07 7.20
C ASP A 65 -20.01 15.28 5.92
N GLY A 66 -19.09 15.80 5.09
CA GLY A 66 -18.72 15.20 3.81
C GLY A 66 -19.67 15.55 2.65
N THR A 67 -20.68 16.40 2.88
CA THR A 67 -21.50 17.01 1.83
C THR A 67 -20.88 18.30 1.30
N TYR A 68 -21.45 18.85 0.23
CA TYR A 68 -21.01 20.08 -0.42
C TYR A 68 -22.18 20.99 -0.73
N ASP A 69 -21.99 22.29 -0.56
CA ASP A 69 -22.96 23.33 -0.93
C ASP A 69 -22.62 23.89 -2.31
N LEU A 70 -23.44 23.55 -3.30
CA LEU A 70 -23.35 24.05 -4.67
C LEU A 70 -24.26 25.27 -4.84
N THR A 71 -23.69 26.45 -5.04
CA THR A 71 -24.45 27.70 -5.12
C THR A 71 -24.42 28.29 -6.51
N LEU A 72 -25.59 28.60 -7.09
CA LEU A 72 -25.74 29.36 -8.32
C LEU A 72 -26.36 30.73 -8.00
N THR A 73 -25.77 31.79 -8.55
CA THR A 73 -26.15 33.19 -8.30
C THR A 73 -26.46 33.91 -9.61
N ILE A 74 -27.39 34.84 -9.55
CA ILE A 74 -27.74 35.74 -10.66
C ILE A 74 -28.08 37.13 -10.10
N LYS A 75 -27.51 38.16 -10.67
CA LYS A 75 -27.71 39.55 -10.25
C LYS A 75 -28.64 40.27 -11.23
N GLY A 76 -29.64 40.96 -10.72
CA GLY A 76 -30.45 41.89 -11.51
C GLY A 76 -29.65 43.16 -11.85
N GLU A 77 -29.82 43.64 -13.08
CA GLU A 77 -29.15 44.85 -13.59
C GLU A 77 -29.99 46.12 -13.44
N THR A 78 -29.41 47.27 -13.80
CA THR A 78 -29.93 48.61 -13.51
C THR A 78 -31.39 48.83 -13.92
N SER A 79 -32.24 49.07 -12.92
CA SER A 79 -33.55 49.70 -13.08
C SER A 79 -33.38 51.18 -12.76
N ALA A 80 -33.31 52.02 -13.79
CA ALA A 80 -33.64 53.43 -13.64
C ALA A 80 -34.07 54.03 -14.98
N ALA A 81 -35.31 53.75 -15.40
CA ALA A 81 -35.99 54.55 -16.41
C ALA A 81 -36.56 55.86 -15.84
N SER A 82 -36.24 56.23 -14.59
CA SER A 82 -36.90 57.35 -13.91
C SER A 82 -36.11 58.66 -13.81
N GLU A 83 -34.78 58.70 -13.95
CA GLU A 83 -34.01 59.97 -13.97
C GLU A 83 -32.95 60.00 -15.07
N GLU A 84 -32.55 61.21 -15.49
CA GLU A 84 -31.65 61.50 -16.60
C GLU A 84 -30.41 60.59 -16.60
N GLN A 85 -30.16 59.93 -17.74
CA GLN A 85 -29.18 58.84 -17.84
C GLN A 85 -27.75 59.37 -17.75
N LYS A 86 -27.20 59.37 -16.54
CA LYS A 86 -25.82 59.81 -16.32
C LYS A 86 -24.83 58.76 -16.76
N ALA A 87 -23.83 59.15 -17.53
CA ALA A 87 -22.78 58.25 -18.00
C ALA A 87 -21.46 59.00 -18.23
N ASN A 88 -20.35 58.31 -17.98
CA ASN A 88 -19.02 58.74 -18.39
C ASN A 88 -18.59 57.85 -19.56
N VAL A 89 -18.31 58.39 -20.74
CA VAL A 89 -17.89 57.62 -21.92
C VAL A 89 -16.48 58.02 -22.36
N LEU A 90 -15.51 57.13 -22.17
CA LEU A 90 -14.15 57.29 -22.67
C LEU A 90 -13.97 56.54 -23.98
N VAL A 91 -13.68 57.26 -25.07
CA VAL A 91 -13.31 56.65 -26.35
C VAL A 91 -11.78 56.57 -26.42
N VAL A 92 -11.26 55.34 -26.53
CA VAL A 92 -9.83 55.05 -26.71
C VAL A 92 -9.61 54.66 -28.16
N PHE A 93 -8.98 55.54 -28.93
CA PHE A 93 -9.06 55.56 -30.39
C PHE A 93 -7.69 55.40 -31.05
N ASP A 94 -7.52 54.32 -31.82
CA ASP A 94 -6.30 54.06 -32.59
C ASP A 94 -6.14 55.08 -33.71
N ASN A 95 -5.04 55.83 -33.68
CA ASN A 95 -4.62 56.73 -34.76
C ASN A 95 -3.25 56.34 -35.34
N SER A 96 -2.94 55.05 -35.29
CA SER A 96 -1.71 54.49 -35.86
C SER A 96 -1.70 54.56 -37.40
N SER A 97 -0.51 54.39 -37.98
CA SER A 97 -0.29 54.57 -39.41
C SER A 97 -1.02 53.54 -40.28
N SER A 98 -1.47 52.40 -39.72
CA SER A 98 -2.35 51.45 -40.42
C SER A 98 -3.68 52.08 -40.82
N MET A 99 -4.15 53.08 -40.06
CA MET A 99 -5.38 53.84 -40.34
C MET A 99 -5.27 54.74 -41.58
N THR A 100 -4.11 54.85 -42.22
CA THR A 100 -3.93 55.52 -43.51
C THR A 100 -4.35 54.67 -44.70
N ALA A 101 -4.57 53.36 -44.51
CA ALA A 101 -5.07 52.48 -45.55
C ALA A 101 -6.46 52.95 -46.05
N GLN A 102 -6.75 52.66 -47.32
CA GLN A 102 -8.05 52.99 -47.91
C GLN A 102 -9.11 51.94 -47.56
N THR A 103 -10.33 52.40 -47.33
CA THR A 103 -11.51 51.53 -47.27
C THR A 103 -11.90 51.07 -48.68
N GLY A 104 -12.82 50.09 -48.78
CA GLY A 104 -13.37 49.66 -50.08
C GLY A 104 -14.08 50.78 -50.87
N GLY A 105 -14.36 51.93 -50.24
CA GLY A 105 -14.94 53.12 -50.86
C GLY A 105 -13.93 54.22 -51.23
N GLY A 106 -12.62 54.00 -51.03
CA GLY A 106 -11.55 54.93 -51.43
C GLY A 106 -11.21 56.05 -50.42
N GLU A 107 -11.94 56.17 -49.31
CA GLU A 107 -11.59 57.06 -48.18
C GLU A 107 -10.54 56.43 -47.26
N MET A 108 -9.77 57.22 -46.51
CA MET A 108 -8.86 56.69 -45.48
C MET A 108 -9.66 56.11 -44.30
N ARG A 109 -9.20 54.99 -43.73
CA ARG A 109 -9.81 54.37 -42.54
C ARG A 109 -9.95 55.35 -41.39
N LEU A 110 -8.95 56.21 -41.17
CA LEU A 110 -8.96 57.26 -40.15
C LEU A 110 -10.11 58.25 -40.32
N ASP A 111 -10.33 58.76 -41.54
CA ASP A 111 -11.38 59.74 -41.80
C ASP A 111 -12.78 59.14 -41.62
N ALA A 112 -12.95 57.90 -42.07
CA ALA A 112 -14.16 57.13 -41.88
C ALA A 112 -14.43 56.84 -40.40
N ALA A 113 -13.42 56.44 -39.63
CA ALA A 113 -13.53 56.16 -38.20
C ALA A 113 -13.83 57.43 -37.39
N LYS A 114 -13.18 58.56 -37.68
CA LYS A 114 -13.50 59.87 -37.09
C LYS A 114 -14.97 60.25 -37.32
N ARG A 115 -15.49 60.03 -38.52
CA ARG A 115 -16.90 60.30 -38.84
C ARG A 115 -17.85 59.48 -37.97
N VAL A 116 -17.57 58.19 -37.76
CA VAL A 116 -18.41 57.33 -36.91
C VAL A 116 -18.30 57.70 -35.43
N VAL A 117 -17.12 58.06 -34.94
CA VAL A 117 -16.96 58.60 -33.57
C VAL A 117 -17.69 59.95 -33.38
N ASN A 118 -17.74 60.79 -34.41
CA ASN A 118 -18.58 62.00 -34.40
C ASN A 118 -20.09 61.70 -34.40
N GLN A 119 -20.53 60.61 -35.03
CA GLN A 119 -21.92 60.14 -34.96
C GLN A 119 -22.25 59.59 -33.56
N LEU A 120 -21.33 58.82 -32.95
CA LEU A 120 -21.45 58.36 -31.56
C LEU A 120 -21.61 59.56 -30.62
N SER A 121 -20.69 60.53 -30.67
CA SER A 121 -20.76 61.70 -29.80
C SER A 121 -22.01 62.54 -30.01
N SER A 122 -22.51 62.64 -31.25
CA SER A 122 -23.80 63.29 -31.53
C SER A 122 -24.98 62.61 -30.83
N THR A 123 -24.95 61.27 -30.73
CA THR A 123 -25.96 60.48 -30.02
C THR A 123 -25.82 60.63 -28.51
N ILE A 124 -24.60 60.46 -27.99
CA ILE A 124 -24.30 60.43 -26.57
C ILE A 124 -24.39 61.83 -25.93
N LEU A 125 -23.64 62.81 -26.42
CA LEU A 125 -23.68 64.21 -25.93
C LEU A 125 -24.94 64.95 -26.39
N GLY A 126 -25.63 64.44 -27.41
CA GLY A 126 -26.94 64.95 -27.83
C GLY A 126 -28.01 64.87 -26.74
N ILE A 127 -27.82 63.99 -25.74
CA ILE A 127 -28.67 63.88 -24.56
C ILE A 127 -28.64 65.17 -23.71
N ASN A 128 -27.51 65.88 -23.68
CA ASN A 128 -27.31 67.09 -22.86
C ASN A 128 -28.04 68.34 -23.40
N ARG A 129 -28.90 68.21 -24.42
CA ARG A 129 -29.57 69.34 -25.10
C ARG A 129 -30.76 69.93 -24.33
N ASN A 130 -31.11 69.41 -23.16
CA ASN A 130 -32.12 69.96 -22.25
C ASN A 130 -31.49 70.88 -21.19
N ALA A 131 -32.29 71.44 -20.27
CA ALA A 131 -31.85 72.47 -19.29
C ALA A 131 -30.71 72.06 -18.33
N GLN A 132 -30.22 70.81 -18.38
CA GLN A 132 -29.07 70.31 -17.63
C GLN A 132 -27.95 69.94 -18.60
N LYS A 133 -26.81 70.64 -18.50
CA LYS A 133 -25.69 70.51 -19.45
C LYS A 133 -24.70 69.38 -19.15
N ASP A 134 -24.95 68.54 -18.14
CA ASP A 134 -23.88 67.72 -17.52
C ASP A 134 -24.30 66.25 -17.27
N VAL A 135 -25.31 65.77 -18.00
CA VAL A 135 -25.87 64.42 -17.79
C VAL A 135 -24.88 63.35 -18.27
N VAL A 136 -24.36 63.49 -19.49
CA VAL A 136 -23.37 62.58 -20.05
C VAL A 136 -22.10 63.34 -20.40
N GLU A 137 -20.94 62.78 -20.07
CA GLU A 137 -19.65 63.38 -20.42
C GLU A 137 -18.83 62.41 -21.25
N MET A 138 -18.09 62.94 -22.22
CA MET A 138 -17.20 62.17 -23.08
C MET A 138 -15.76 62.65 -22.98
N ALA A 139 -14.81 61.74 -23.12
CA ALA A 139 -13.39 62.04 -23.31
C ALA A 139 -12.83 61.24 -24.48
N LEU A 140 -11.78 61.77 -25.14
CA LEU A 140 -11.14 61.16 -26.30
C LEU A 140 -9.64 60.98 -26.04
N LEU A 141 -9.23 59.72 -25.92
CA LEU A 141 -7.84 59.31 -25.79
C LEU A 141 -7.41 58.67 -27.11
N SER A 142 -6.55 59.32 -27.89
CA SER A 142 -5.93 58.67 -29.05
C SER A 142 -4.74 57.82 -28.63
N PHE A 143 -4.36 56.82 -29.43
CA PHE A 143 -3.12 56.08 -29.19
C PHE A 143 -2.44 55.60 -30.48
N ASN A 144 -1.11 55.53 -30.39
CA ASN A 144 -0.19 55.05 -31.42
C ASN A 144 1.01 54.38 -30.71
N GLU A 145 2.24 54.91 -30.78
CA GLU A 145 3.38 54.51 -29.91
C GLU A 145 3.09 54.84 -28.44
N LYS A 146 2.31 55.89 -28.20
CA LYS A 146 1.91 56.37 -26.87
C LYS A 146 0.48 56.91 -26.89
N PRO A 147 -0.21 56.92 -25.74
CA PRO A 147 -1.52 57.55 -25.62
C PRO A 147 -1.42 59.09 -25.60
N ASN A 148 -2.38 59.78 -26.21
CA ASN A 148 -2.54 61.23 -26.16
C ASN A 148 -3.99 61.60 -25.83
N LEU A 149 -4.20 62.48 -24.84
CA LEU A 149 -5.54 62.94 -24.48
C LEU A 149 -5.93 64.10 -25.40
N GLU A 150 -6.66 63.79 -26.47
CA GLU A 150 -7.10 64.75 -27.48
C GLU A 150 -8.21 65.66 -26.95
N CYS A 151 -9.09 65.11 -26.12
CA CYS A 151 -10.17 65.84 -25.45
C CYS A 151 -10.32 65.33 -24.02
N GLY A 152 -10.26 66.23 -23.04
CA GLY A 152 -10.65 65.93 -21.67
C GLY A 152 -12.15 65.64 -21.56
N TRP A 153 -12.60 65.28 -20.35
CA TRP A 153 -14.03 65.10 -20.05
C TRP A 153 -14.80 66.38 -20.37
N THR A 154 -15.70 66.31 -21.35
CA THR A 154 -16.53 67.43 -21.78
C THR A 154 -17.97 66.98 -22.00
N ALA A 155 -18.90 67.90 -21.77
CA ALA A 155 -20.28 67.77 -22.17
C ALA A 155 -20.59 68.53 -23.48
N ASP A 156 -19.62 69.29 -24.02
CA ASP A 156 -19.76 70.08 -25.25
C ASP A 156 -19.45 69.23 -26.49
N LEU A 157 -20.50 68.99 -27.28
CA LEU A 157 -20.40 68.26 -28.54
C LEU A 157 -19.39 68.86 -29.51
N ASN A 158 -19.31 70.20 -29.60
CA ASN A 158 -18.42 70.87 -30.56
C ASN A 158 -16.96 70.77 -30.12
N GLU A 159 -16.69 70.75 -28.82
CA GLU A 159 -15.33 70.54 -28.29
C GLU A 159 -14.82 69.15 -28.65
N PHE A 160 -15.62 68.12 -28.36
CA PHE A 160 -15.28 66.72 -28.66
C PHE A 160 -15.08 66.47 -30.16
N GLN A 161 -16.01 66.96 -31.00
CA GLN A 161 -15.93 66.77 -32.45
C GLN A 161 -14.74 67.51 -33.07
N ARG A 162 -14.37 68.68 -32.54
CA ARG A 162 -13.18 69.41 -32.99
C ARG A 162 -11.90 68.64 -32.69
N ALA A 163 -11.76 68.08 -31.48
CA ALA A 163 -10.63 67.23 -31.13
C ALA A 163 -10.56 65.99 -32.05
N THR A 164 -11.69 65.33 -32.28
CA THR A 164 -11.78 64.18 -33.18
C THR A 164 -11.31 64.51 -34.61
N ASN A 165 -11.81 65.62 -35.17
CA ASN A 165 -11.49 66.01 -36.55
C ASN A 165 -10.03 66.37 -36.74
N ASN A 166 -9.43 67.06 -35.76
CA ASN A 166 -8.05 67.55 -35.82
C ASN A 166 -6.97 66.47 -35.61
N MET A 167 -7.37 65.25 -35.22
CA MET A 167 -6.44 64.17 -34.89
C MET A 167 -5.61 63.72 -36.10
N GLY A 168 -4.29 63.68 -35.97
CA GLY A 168 -3.39 63.16 -37.01
C GLY A 168 -3.24 61.63 -36.96
N PHE A 169 -2.36 61.09 -37.81
CA PHE A 169 -1.87 59.71 -37.70
C PHE A 169 -0.40 59.69 -37.29
N HIS A 170 0.02 58.64 -36.57
CA HIS A 170 1.39 58.43 -36.10
C HIS A 170 1.80 56.96 -36.25
N THR A 171 3.09 56.63 -36.15
CA THR A 171 3.56 55.23 -36.25
C THR A 171 3.20 54.42 -35.01
N GLY A 172 3.16 53.08 -35.13
CA GLY A 172 3.02 52.16 -33.98
C GLY A 172 1.62 52.05 -33.38
N THR A 173 1.36 50.92 -32.71
CA THR A 173 0.07 50.57 -32.09
C THR A 173 0.35 49.96 -30.72
N ASN A 174 0.14 50.71 -29.63
CA ASN A 174 0.48 50.34 -28.26
C ASN A 174 -0.77 50.15 -27.40
N TRP A 175 -1.26 48.91 -27.32
CA TRP A 175 -2.48 48.60 -26.56
C TRP A 175 -2.28 48.74 -25.04
N GLU A 176 -1.14 48.26 -24.51
CA GLU A 176 -0.82 48.30 -23.07
C GLU A 176 -0.88 49.74 -22.54
N SER A 177 -0.09 50.65 -23.13
CA SER A 177 -0.04 52.04 -22.64
C SER A 177 -1.37 52.79 -22.85
N ALA A 178 -2.12 52.45 -23.89
CA ALA A 178 -3.45 53.04 -24.13
C ALA A 178 -4.44 52.65 -23.04
N LEU A 179 -4.51 51.37 -22.69
CA LEU A 179 -5.43 50.85 -21.67
C LEU A 179 -5.01 51.27 -20.25
N GLU A 180 -3.72 51.29 -19.95
CA GLU A 180 -3.19 51.82 -18.69
C GLU A 180 -3.65 53.28 -18.50
N ARG A 181 -3.45 54.13 -19.52
CA ARG A 181 -3.89 55.53 -19.45
C ARG A 181 -5.40 55.66 -19.39
N ALA A 182 -6.14 54.81 -20.12
CA ALA A 182 -7.59 54.80 -20.09
C ALA A 182 -8.14 54.47 -18.70
N LYS A 183 -7.55 53.49 -18.01
CA LYS A 183 -7.89 53.14 -16.63
C LYS A 183 -7.74 54.34 -15.69
N VAL A 184 -6.61 55.05 -15.78
CA VAL A 184 -6.37 56.25 -14.95
C VAL A 184 -7.45 57.33 -15.19
N LEU A 185 -7.84 57.57 -16.44
CA LEU A 185 -8.88 58.57 -16.77
C LEU A 185 -10.27 58.12 -16.32
N ALA A 186 -10.58 56.82 -16.44
CA ALA A 186 -11.82 56.24 -15.97
C ALA A 186 -11.94 56.34 -14.44
N ASP A 187 -10.88 55.99 -13.70
CA ASP A 187 -10.82 56.09 -12.24
C ASP A 187 -11.06 57.52 -11.75
N GLN A 188 -10.39 58.49 -12.39
CA GLN A 188 -10.55 59.91 -12.07
C GLN A 188 -11.99 60.37 -12.22
N LYS A 189 -12.74 59.81 -13.18
CA LYS A 189 -14.11 60.23 -13.45
C LYS A 189 -15.14 59.46 -12.66
N ALA A 190 -14.94 58.16 -12.47
CA ALA A 190 -15.84 57.27 -11.75
C ALA A 190 -16.06 57.70 -10.28
N ALA A 191 -15.19 58.54 -9.72
CA ALA A 191 -15.39 59.20 -8.43
C ALA A 191 -16.70 59.99 -8.31
N ASN A 192 -17.35 60.36 -9.43
CA ASN A 192 -18.67 61.00 -9.44
C ASN A 192 -19.86 60.01 -9.25
N GLY A 193 -19.60 58.69 -9.22
CA GLY A 193 -20.62 57.66 -9.03
C GLY A 193 -21.43 57.29 -10.28
N ASN A 194 -21.14 57.87 -11.45
CA ASN A 194 -21.85 57.56 -12.69
C ASN A 194 -21.28 56.29 -13.38
N PRO A 195 -22.13 55.48 -14.05
CA PRO A 195 -21.69 54.38 -14.91
C PRO A 195 -20.62 54.85 -15.90
N THR A 196 -19.51 54.11 -15.95
CA THR A 196 -18.35 54.47 -16.77
C THR A 196 -18.14 53.42 -17.85
N TYR A 197 -18.07 53.90 -19.10
CA TYR A 197 -17.96 53.13 -20.31
C TYR A 197 -16.61 53.43 -20.98
N VAL A 198 -15.83 52.41 -21.27
CA VAL A 198 -14.56 52.53 -21.99
C VAL A 198 -14.72 51.81 -23.32
N ILE A 199 -14.60 52.54 -24.42
CA ILE A 199 -14.76 52.01 -25.78
C ILE A 199 -13.40 52.03 -26.46
N PHE A 200 -12.77 50.85 -26.56
CA PHE A 200 -11.46 50.66 -27.17
C PHE A 200 -11.58 50.32 -28.66
N VAL A 201 -10.99 51.12 -29.53
CA VAL A 201 -11.24 51.10 -30.96
C VAL A 201 -9.90 50.99 -31.69
N THR A 202 -9.69 49.93 -32.48
CA THR A 202 -8.40 49.64 -33.14
C THR A 202 -8.59 49.00 -34.51
N ASP A 203 -7.72 49.30 -35.50
CA ASP A 203 -7.70 48.58 -36.79
C ASP A 203 -6.51 47.63 -36.94
N GLY A 204 -5.55 47.74 -36.02
CA GLY A 204 -4.31 46.99 -36.04
C GLY A 204 -4.10 46.14 -34.79
N LEU A 205 -3.10 45.26 -34.87
CA LEU A 205 -2.56 44.49 -33.75
C LEU A 205 -1.51 45.29 -32.99
N PRO A 206 -1.24 45.01 -31.71
CA PRO A 206 -0.27 45.76 -30.94
C PRO A 206 1.14 45.50 -31.50
N THR A 207 1.79 46.55 -31.98
CA THR A 207 3.16 46.54 -32.50
C THR A 207 4.18 47.11 -31.51
N GLN A 208 3.68 47.70 -30.42
CA GLN A 208 4.49 48.23 -29.32
C GLN A 208 3.86 47.90 -27.96
N ASP A 209 4.67 47.99 -26.91
CA ASP A 209 4.32 47.89 -25.49
C ASP A 209 4.96 49.07 -24.71
N ARG A 210 4.92 49.07 -23.38
CA ARG A 210 5.52 50.12 -22.53
C ARG A 210 7.03 50.32 -22.75
N ASN A 211 7.72 49.30 -23.25
CA ASN A 211 9.17 49.29 -23.48
C ASN A 211 9.55 49.55 -24.95
N GLY A 212 8.58 49.76 -25.84
CA GLY A 212 8.78 50.07 -27.26
C GLY A 212 8.33 48.94 -28.18
N TRP A 213 9.08 48.66 -29.26
CA TRP A 213 8.68 47.68 -30.27
C TRP A 213 8.70 46.24 -29.73
N VAL A 214 7.57 45.54 -29.87
CA VAL A 214 7.48 44.12 -29.50
C VAL A 214 7.99 43.23 -30.63
N ARG A 215 8.59 42.08 -30.28
CA ARG A 215 9.12 41.12 -31.27
C ARG A 215 8.04 40.46 -32.13
N ASN A 216 6.82 40.38 -31.61
CA ASN A 216 5.63 39.93 -32.31
C ASN A 216 4.38 40.48 -31.62
N ASN A 217 3.24 40.42 -32.31
CA ASN A 217 1.98 40.96 -31.79
C ASN A 217 1.41 40.19 -30.58
N GLN A 218 1.79 38.93 -30.38
CA GLN A 218 1.32 38.15 -29.22
C GLN A 218 1.81 38.76 -27.92
N ILE A 219 3.09 39.16 -27.86
CA ILE A 219 3.68 39.79 -26.67
C ILE A 219 2.96 41.10 -26.33
N GLY A 220 2.74 41.97 -27.33
CA GLY A 220 2.03 43.23 -27.11
C GLY A 220 0.58 43.04 -26.69
N TYR A 221 -0.06 41.96 -27.14
CA TYR A 221 -1.40 41.56 -26.69
C TYR A 221 -1.37 41.05 -25.24
N GLU A 222 -0.42 40.18 -24.90
CA GLU A 222 -0.25 39.61 -23.56
C GLU A 222 -0.01 40.70 -22.51
N HIS A 223 0.83 41.70 -22.82
CA HIS A 223 1.10 42.83 -21.92
C HIS A 223 -0.13 43.75 -21.72
N ALA A 224 -1.07 43.77 -22.67
CA ALA A 224 -2.29 44.57 -22.56
C ALA A 224 -3.40 43.90 -21.73
N LEU A 225 -3.27 42.60 -21.42
CA LEU A 225 -4.29 41.80 -20.72
C LEU A 225 -4.60 42.34 -19.33
N ASP A 226 -3.56 42.58 -18.52
CA ASP A 226 -3.71 43.08 -17.14
C ASP A 226 -4.41 44.44 -17.12
N GLU A 227 -4.13 45.28 -18.12
CA GLU A 227 -4.68 46.64 -18.15
C GLU A 227 -6.15 46.64 -18.58
N ALA A 228 -6.53 45.75 -19.51
CA ALA A 228 -7.92 45.49 -19.82
C ALA A 228 -8.67 44.88 -18.63
N ARG A 229 -8.05 43.95 -17.89
CA ARG A 229 -8.59 43.35 -16.67
C ARG A 229 -8.80 44.38 -15.57
N ALA A 230 -7.86 45.30 -15.38
CA ALA A 230 -7.99 46.37 -14.41
C ALA A 230 -9.24 47.23 -14.69
N ILE A 231 -9.56 47.49 -15.97
CA ILE A 231 -10.78 48.24 -16.36
C ILE A 231 -12.05 47.43 -16.06
N GLY A 232 -12.13 46.17 -16.52
CA GLY A 232 -13.33 45.35 -16.32
C GLY A 232 -13.60 45.00 -14.85
N SER A 233 -12.55 44.66 -14.10
CA SER A 233 -12.65 44.32 -12.66
C SER A 233 -13.01 45.52 -11.76
N ALA A 234 -12.74 46.75 -12.21
CA ALA A 234 -13.20 47.97 -11.54
C ALA A 234 -14.71 48.21 -11.70
N GLY A 235 -15.42 47.35 -12.44
CA GLY A 235 -16.86 47.46 -12.69
C GLY A 235 -17.21 48.41 -13.84
N TYR A 236 -16.24 48.79 -14.68
CA TYR A 236 -16.49 49.62 -15.86
C TYR A 236 -16.98 48.77 -17.04
N HIS A 237 -17.80 49.36 -17.89
CA HIS A 237 -18.26 48.72 -19.11
C HIS A 237 -17.20 48.88 -20.21
N PHE A 238 -16.35 47.87 -20.36
CA PHE A 238 -15.32 47.77 -21.39
C PHE A 238 -15.86 47.18 -22.70
N TYR A 239 -15.92 48.01 -23.73
CA TYR A 239 -16.24 47.61 -25.10
C TYR A 239 -14.99 47.66 -25.97
N SER A 240 -14.89 46.75 -26.93
CA SER A 240 -13.88 46.85 -27.97
C SER A 240 -14.47 46.72 -29.38
N VAL A 241 -13.88 47.45 -30.32
CA VAL A 241 -14.29 47.46 -31.72
C VAL A 241 -13.05 47.27 -32.59
N TYR A 242 -13.00 46.15 -33.32
CA TYR A 242 -12.00 45.92 -34.34
C TYR A 242 -12.49 46.52 -35.67
N MET A 243 -11.77 47.51 -36.20
CA MET A 243 -12.13 48.23 -37.42
C MET A 243 -11.50 47.59 -38.65
N TYR A 244 -12.28 47.53 -39.74
CA TYR A 244 -11.87 47.03 -41.07
C TYR A 244 -11.26 45.62 -41.07
N GLY A 245 -11.75 44.75 -40.19
CA GLY A 245 -11.32 43.36 -40.04
C GLY A 245 -11.71 42.79 -38.69
N GLY A 246 -10.99 41.76 -38.26
CA GLY A 246 -11.12 41.14 -36.95
C GLY A 246 -9.88 40.34 -36.58
N HIS A 247 -9.62 40.20 -35.28
CA HIS A 247 -8.57 39.32 -34.79
C HIS A 247 -8.92 38.71 -33.44
N ALA A 248 -8.45 37.48 -33.21
CA ALA A 248 -8.69 36.77 -31.96
C ALA A 248 -8.17 37.54 -30.74
N TYR A 249 -7.03 38.20 -30.84
CA TYR A 249 -6.42 38.97 -29.74
C TYR A 249 -7.32 40.05 -29.17
N LEU A 250 -8.04 40.83 -29.98
CA LEU A 250 -8.90 41.89 -29.42
C LEU A 250 -10.14 41.29 -28.75
N ARG A 251 -10.73 40.26 -29.35
CA ARG A 251 -11.83 39.50 -28.73
C ARG A 251 -11.39 38.88 -27.41
N GLN A 252 -10.21 38.27 -27.41
CA GLN A 252 -9.59 37.64 -26.25
C GLN A 252 -9.26 38.64 -25.15
N LEU A 253 -8.70 39.80 -25.49
CA LEU A 253 -8.47 40.92 -24.57
C LEU A 253 -9.78 41.36 -23.89
N THR A 254 -10.86 41.45 -24.67
CA THR A 254 -12.18 41.85 -24.18
C THR A 254 -12.79 40.81 -23.27
N ASN A 255 -12.68 39.53 -23.64
CA ASN A 255 -13.07 38.43 -22.77
C ASN A 255 -12.29 38.50 -21.46
N TYR A 256 -10.96 38.59 -21.55
CA TYR A 256 -10.05 38.67 -20.41
C TYR A 256 -10.40 39.82 -19.46
N ALA A 257 -10.80 40.99 -19.99
CA ALA A 257 -11.22 42.12 -19.17
C ALA A 257 -12.29 41.74 -18.13
N TYR A 258 -13.27 40.93 -18.55
CA TYR A 258 -14.39 40.50 -17.70
C TYR A 258 -14.17 39.17 -17.00
N THR A 259 -13.48 38.23 -17.65
CA THR A 259 -13.38 36.84 -17.19
C THR A 259 -12.03 36.48 -16.58
N GLY A 260 -10.98 37.28 -16.78
CA GLY A 260 -9.60 36.88 -16.46
C GLY A 260 -9.06 35.77 -17.37
N ASN A 261 -9.81 35.35 -18.41
CA ASN A 261 -9.42 34.30 -19.35
C ASN A 261 -9.66 34.75 -20.80
N PRO A 262 -8.62 34.71 -21.68
CA PRO A 262 -8.75 35.09 -23.08
C PRO A 262 -9.87 34.35 -23.82
N PHE A 263 -10.11 33.10 -23.45
CA PHE A 263 -11.09 32.22 -24.07
C PHE A 263 -12.41 32.16 -23.31
N GLY A 264 -12.52 32.88 -22.18
CA GLY A 264 -13.74 32.96 -21.39
C GLY A 264 -14.87 33.64 -22.15
N ASN A 265 -16.12 33.35 -21.76
CA ASN A 265 -17.29 34.06 -22.27
C ASN A 265 -17.68 35.14 -21.25
N PRO A 266 -17.57 36.44 -21.56
CA PRO A 266 -17.93 37.52 -20.64
C PRO A 266 -19.44 37.60 -20.38
N GLY A 267 -20.24 36.77 -21.06
CA GLY A 267 -21.69 36.86 -20.98
C GLY A 267 -22.16 38.19 -21.57
N GLY A 268 -21.91 38.41 -22.86
CA GLY A 268 -22.49 39.54 -23.58
C GLY A 268 -21.67 40.02 -24.76
N THR A 269 -22.28 40.89 -25.57
CA THR A 269 -21.61 41.48 -26.75
C THR A 269 -20.79 42.70 -26.33
N TYR A 270 -19.57 42.46 -25.89
CA TYR A 270 -18.60 43.48 -25.53
C TYR A 270 -17.52 43.70 -26.60
N TYR A 271 -17.31 42.71 -27.47
CA TYR A 271 -16.43 42.78 -28.64
C TYR A 271 -17.25 42.89 -29.92
N TYR A 272 -16.87 43.84 -30.77
CA TYR A 272 -17.47 44.02 -32.09
C TYR A 272 -16.42 43.89 -33.18
N GLU A 273 -16.73 43.07 -34.17
CA GLU A 273 -15.94 42.92 -35.39
C GLU A 273 -16.60 43.68 -36.53
N ALA A 274 -15.93 44.70 -37.06
CA ALA A 274 -16.44 45.53 -38.14
C ALA A 274 -15.55 45.42 -39.37
N ASN A 275 -15.99 44.71 -40.41
CA ASN A 275 -15.21 44.53 -41.64
C ASN A 275 -15.29 45.75 -42.58
N ASN A 276 -16.22 46.67 -42.32
CA ASN A 276 -16.42 47.89 -43.11
C ASN A 276 -17.07 49.00 -42.27
N THR A 277 -17.13 50.20 -42.84
CA THR A 277 -17.66 51.39 -42.17
C THR A 277 -19.12 51.21 -41.72
N ALA A 278 -19.97 50.53 -42.48
CA ALA A 278 -21.37 50.32 -42.10
C ALA A 278 -21.51 49.38 -40.88
N GLN A 279 -20.69 48.35 -40.79
CA GLN A 279 -20.65 47.46 -39.61
C GLN A 279 -20.07 48.19 -38.39
N MET A 280 -19.11 49.09 -38.59
CA MET A 280 -18.61 49.95 -37.52
C MET A 280 -19.70 50.91 -37.03
N GLU A 281 -20.42 51.58 -37.94
CA GLU A 281 -21.58 52.41 -37.60
C GLU A 281 -22.64 51.62 -36.81
N GLN A 282 -22.87 50.36 -37.17
CA GLN A 282 -23.78 49.48 -36.43
C GLN A 282 -23.25 49.22 -35.02
N ALA A 283 -22.01 48.74 -34.86
CA ALA A 283 -21.40 48.47 -33.55
C ALA A 283 -21.52 49.66 -32.59
N PHE A 284 -21.17 50.87 -33.05
CA PHE A 284 -21.28 52.08 -32.24
C PHE A 284 -22.74 52.46 -31.93
N LYS A 285 -23.71 52.16 -32.80
CA LYS A 285 -25.15 52.32 -32.49
C LYS A 285 -25.60 51.34 -31.40
N GLU A 286 -25.11 50.10 -31.40
CA GLU A 286 -25.45 49.10 -30.37
C GLU A 286 -24.88 49.52 -29.01
N ILE A 287 -23.60 49.90 -28.98
CA ILE A 287 -22.95 50.43 -27.77
C ILE A 287 -23.68 51.68 -27.28
N ALA A 288 -23.98 52.63 -28.16
CA ALA A 288 -24.74 53.82 -27.79
C ALA A 288 -26.13 53.46 -27.25
N SER A 289 -26.81 52.46 -27.81
CA SER A 289 -28.10 52.01 -27.30
C SER A 289 -28.01 51.41 -25.90
N VAL A 290 -26.89 50.80 -25.49
CA VAL A 290 -26.68 50.37 -24.10
C VAL A 290 -26.47 51.58 -23.19
N ILE A 291 -25.65 52.54 -23.62
CA ILE A 291 -25.33 53.75 -22.85
C ILE A 291 -26.54 54.67 -22.70
N THR A 292 -27.53 54.57 -23.59
CA THR A 292 -28.71 55.44 -23.67
C THR A 292 -30.05 54.75 -23.35
N LYS A 293 -30.04 53.49 -22.87
CA LYS A 293 -31.24 52.76 -22.40
C LYS A 293 -30.96 52.01 -21.08
N SER A 294 -31.97 51.74 -20.26
CA SER A 294 -31.84 50.86 -19.07
C SER A 294 -32.06 49.39 -19.44
N ILE A 295 -31.27 48.46 -18.89
CA ILE A 295 -31.40 47.01 -19.09
C ILE A 295 -31.95 46.34 -17.82
N THR A 296 -33.03 45.57 -17.97
CA THR A 296 -33.54 44.65 -16.93
C THR A 296 -33.78 43.25 -17.50
N TYR A 297 -33.97 42.25 -16.65
CA TYR A 297 -34.16 40.85 -17.09
C TYR A 297 -35.46 40.26 -16.58
N LYS A 298 -36.15 39.51 -17.44
CA LYS A 298 -37.35 38.72 -17.09
C LYS A 298 -37.25 37.31 -17.68
N ASP A 299 -38.22 36.46 -17.33
CA ASP A 299 -38.30 35.07 -17.77
C ASP A 299 -36.99 34.31 -17.52
N VAL A 300 -36.41 34.54 -16.34
CA VAL A 300 -35.12 33.99 -15.94
C VAL A 300 -35.29 32.57 -15.40
N THR A 301 -34.55 31.63 -15.96
CA THR A 301 -34.47 30.24 -15.51
C THR A 301 -33.03 29.78 -15.42
N ILE A 302 -32.66 29.24 -14.27
CA ILE A 302 -31.37 28.59 -14.00
C ILE A 302 -31.56 27.09 -14.20
N ASN A 303 -30.74 26.50 -15.06
CA ASN A 303 -30.66 25.06 -15.29
C ASN A 303 -29.27 24.57 -14.90
N ASP A 304 -29.21 23.43 -14.22
CA ASP A 304 -27.95 22.78 -13.88
C ASP A 304 -28.08 21.25 -13.91
N GLY A 305 -26.97 20.56 -14.16
CA GLY A 305 -26.87 19.11 -14.13
C GLY A 305 -25.61 18.71 -13.38
N LEU A 306 -25.75 17.92 -12.32
CA LEU A 306 -24.60 17.37 -11.59
C LEU A 306 -23.85 16.36 -12.45
N ASP A 307 -22.56 16.18 -12.17
CA ASP A 307 -21.78 15.12 -12.80
C ASP A 307 -22.38 13.75 -12.42
N THR A 308 -22.75 12.96 -13.42
CA THR A 308 -23.49 11.72 -13.19
C THR A 308 -22.66 10.64 -12.50
N VAL A 309 -21.33 10.74 -12.57
CA VAL A 309 -20.41 9.77 -11.99
C VAL A 309 -20.03 10.17 -10.58
N ASN A 310 -19.68 11.44 -10.36
CA ASN A 310 -18.95 11.91 -9.19
C ASN A 310 -19.84 12.58 -8.13
N MET A 311 -21.02 13.07 -8.50
CA MET A 311 -21.86 13.85 -7.59
C MET A 311 -23.31 13.36 -7.56
N ASP A 312 -23.96 13.47 -6.39
CA ASP A 312 -25.38 13.23 -6.18
C ASP A 312 -26.02 14.34 -5.34
N PHE A 313 -27.35 14.45 -5.40
CA PHE A 313 -28.08 15.28 -4.43
C PHE A 313 -28.05 14.65 -3.04
N ALA A 314 -27.79 15.44 -2.01
CA ALA A 314 -27.87 14.99 -0.63
C ALA A 314 -29.34 14.88 -0.16
N GLY A 315 -29.57 14.16 0.94
CA GLY A 315 -30.89 14.10 1.61
C GLY A 315 -31.74 12.85 1.33
N ASN A 316 -31.11 11.69 1.09
CA ASN A 316 -31.76 10.38 0.97
C ASN A 316 -32.97 10.36 0.01
N GLY A 317 -32.78 10.90 -1.20
CA GLY A 317 -33.81 10.93 -2.24
C GLY A 317 -34.69 12.19 -2.24
N THR A 318 -34.56 13.08 -1.24
CA THR A 318 -35.20 14.41 -1.25
C THR A 318 -34.12 15.50 -1.26
N PRO A 319 -33.86 16.16 -2.40
CA PRO A 319 -32.85 17.21 -2.49
C PRO A 319 -33.10 18.36 -1.51
N GLN A 320 -32.05 18.79 -0.82
CA GLN A 320 -32.06 19.91 0.12
C GLN A 320 -31.48 21.16 -0.53
N TYR A 321 -32.11 22.32 -0.33
CA TYR A 321 -31.69 23.58 -0.91
C TYR A 321 -32.11 24.80 -0.09
N VAL A 322 -31.41 25.90 -0.29
CA VAL A 322 -31.72 27.23 0.25
C VAL A 322 -31.81 28.23 -0.88
N LEU A 323 -32.88 29.03 -0.89
CA LEU A 323 -33.05 30.16 -1.79
C LEU A 323 -32.78 31.46 -1.04
N LYS A 324 -32.07 32.41 -1.66
CA LYS A 324 -31.86 33.75 -1.08
C LYS A 324 -32.07 34.84 -2.12
N LYS A 325 -32.56 35.98 -1.64
CA LYS A 325 -32.63 37.26 -2.33
C LYS A 325 -31.83 38.27 -1.50
N ILE A 326 -30.78 38.85 -2.09
CA ILE A 326 -29.72 39.57 -1.38
C ILE A 326 -29.56 40.96 -2.01
N ALA A 327 -29.57 42.02 -1.22
CA ALA A 327 -29.35 43.39 -1.66
C ALA A 327 -27.90 43.64 -2.09
N SER A 328 -27.65 44.77 -2.75
CA SER A 328 -26.32 45.17 -3.23
C SER A 328 -25.29 45.38 -2.12
N ASP A 329 -25.73 45.68 -0.90
CA ASP A 329 -24.89 45.83 0.31
C ASP A 329 -24.64 44.49 1.04
N GLY A 330 -25.16 43.37 0.51
CA GLY A 330 -25.04 42.04 1.10
C GLY A 330 -26.15 41.64 2.07
N THR A 331 -27.12 42.52 2.35
CA THR A 331 -28.26 42.22 3.24
C THR A 331 -29.18 41.16 2.64
N VAL A 332 -29.52 40.11 3.40
CA VAL A 332 -30.52 39.11 2.97
C VAL A 332 -31.93 39.71 3.10
N LEU A 333 -32.55 40.02 1.96
CA LEU A 333 -33.89 40.58 1.87
C LEU A 333 -34.98 39.51 2.08
N ALA A 334 -34.76 38.32 1.54
CA ALA A 334 -35.64 37.18 1.74
C ALA A 334 -34.89 35.85 1.60
N SER A 335 -35.38 34.80 2.23
CA SER A 335 -34.83 33.45 2.08
C SER A 335 -35.87 32.35 2.30
N TYR A 336 -35.60 31.16 1.76
CA TYR A 336 -36.35 29.95 2.02
C TYR A 336 -35.38 28.76 2.20
N ASP A 337 -35.57 27.98 3.26
CA ASP A 337 -34.82 26.74 3.51
C ASP A 337 -35.76 25.54 3.34
N SER A 338 -35.44 24.63 2.42
CA SER A 338 -36.28 23.46 2.13
C SER A 338 -36.31 22.43 3.26
N THR A 339 -35.29 22.42 4.12
CA THR A 339 -35.12 21.43 5.20
C THR A 339 -35.99 21.77 6.40
N THR A 340 -35.99 23.05 6.78
CA THR A 340 -36.77 23.55 7.92
C THR A 340 -38.14 24.08 7.49
N GLY A 341 -38.33 24.39 6.21
CA GLY A 341 -39.51 25.09 5.70
C GLY A 341 -39.56 26.57 6.08
N GLN A 342 -38.51 27.11 6.72
CA GLN A 342 -38.47 28.46 7.23
C GLN A 342 -38.38 29.49 6.09
N THR A 343 -39.10 30.60 6.25
CA THR A 343 -39.03 31.77 5.37
C THR A 343 -38.62 33.00 6.14
N VAL A 344 -37.85 33.88 5.50
CA VAL A 344 -37.49 35.22 6.00
C VAL A 344 -37.85 36.23 4.92
N GLY A 345 -38.40 37.38 5.30
CA GLY A 345 -38.81 38.44 4.35
C GLY A 345 -40.04 38.07 3.51
N THR A 346 -40.28 38.82 2.43
CA THR A 346 -41.40 38.59 1.50
C THR A 346 -40.85 38.47 0.07
N TRP A 347 -41.08 37.32 -0.56
CA TRP A 347 -40.63 37.03 -1.93
C TRP A 347 -41.50 35.93 -2.55
N ASP A 348 -42.07 36.19 -3.72
CA ASP A 348 -42.89 35.21 -4.48
C ASP A 348 -42.03 34.37 -5.43
N PHE A 349 -41.22 33.50 -4.85
CA PHE A 349 -40.30 32.62 -5.58
C PHE A 349 -40.98 31.34 -6.09
N VAL A 350 -40.38 30.71 -7.10
CA VAL A 350 -40.72 29.35 -7.54
C VAL A 350 -39.84 28.33 -6.80
N LYS A 351 -40.42 27.21 -6.34
CA LYS A 351 -39.61 26.11 -5.82
C LYS A 351 -38.89 25.39 -6.96
N PRO A 352 -37.58 25.09 -6.84
CA PRO A 352 -36.84 24.37 -7.86
C PRO A 352 -37.44 22.99 -8.15
N THR A 353 -37.33 22.57 -9.41
CA THR A 353 -37.70 21.22 -9.87
C THR A 353 -36.44 20.38 -10.01
N PHE A 354 -36.40 19.25 -9.32
CA PHE A 354 -35.28 18.30 -9.39
C PHE A 354 -35.69 17.04 -10.13
N ASN A 355 -34.77 16.52 -10.94
CA ASN A 355 -34.83 15.16 -11.46
C ASN A 355 -33.67 14.38 -10.86
N THR A 356 -33.96 13.53 -9.89
CA THR A 356 -32.95 12.74 -9.17
C THR A 356 -32.34 11.62 -10.02
N ALA A 357 -33.05 11.12 -11.03
CA ALA A 357 -32.53 10.08 -11.93
C ALA A 357 -31.50 10.65 -12.91
N ASN A 358 -31.78 11.84 -13.46
CA ASN A 358 -30.89 12.51 -14.42
C ASN A 358 -29.92 13.51 -13.74
N LYS A 359 -30.03 13.65 -12.40
CA LYS A 359 -29.29 14.59 -11.56
C LYS A 359 -29.34 16.05 -12.03
N THR A 360 -30.52 16.49 -12.49
CA THR A 360 -30.73 17.87 -12.98
C THR A 360 -31.63 18.69 -12.08
N VAL A 361 -31.45 20.01 -12.13
CA VAL A 361 -32.25 21.00 -11.41
C VAL A 361 -32.61 22.16 -12.35
N SER A 362 -33.84 22.66 -12.22
CA SER A 362 -34.33 23.86 -12.90
C SER A 362 -35.01 24.78 -11.89
N TRP A 363 -34.69 26.07 -11.94
CA TRP A 363 -35.20 27.05 -10.98
C TRP A 363 -35.43 28.43 -11.61
N SER A 364 -36.56 29.06 -11.29
CA SER A 364 -36.85 30.44 -11.69
C SER A 364 -37.00 31.32 -10.44
N PRO A 365 -36.23 32.42 -10.31
CA PRO A 365 -36.29 33.28 -9.13
C PRO A 365 -37.65 33.97 -8.91
N GLU A 366 -38.35 34.32 -9.99
CA GLU A 366 -39.64 35.02 -9.95
C GLU A 366 -40.75 34.12 -10.52
N ARG A 367 -41.87 34.00 -9.80
CA ARG A 367 -43.04 33.23 -10.24
C ARG A 367 -43.82 33.94 -11.34
N ASP A 368 -43.97 35.25 -11.19
CA ASP A 368 -44.71 36.08 -12.13
C ASP A 368 -43.82 36.49 -13.31
N SER A 369 -44.11 35.95 -14.49
CA SER A 369 -43.42 36.29 -15.75
C SER A 369 -43.48 37.79 -16.11
N SER A 370 -44.35 38.58 -15.48
CA SER A 370 -44.38 40.04 -15.67
C SER A 370 -43.30 40.77 -14.87
N LYS A 371 -42.71 40.14 -13.85
CA LYS A 371 -41.66 40.71 -13.00
C LYS A 371 -40.30 40.69 -13.69
N VAL A 372 -39.50 41.68 -13.35
CA VAL A 372 -38.08 41.76 -13.70
C VAL A 372 -37.23 41.52 -12.46
N LEU A 373 -36.01 41.03 -12.64
CA LEU A 373 -35.04 40.98 -11.55
C LEU A 373 -34.75 42.40 -11.06
N GLU A 374 -34.75 42.60 -9.75
CA GLU A 374 -34.53 43.90 -9.12
C GLU A 374 -33.07 44.36 -9.27
N ASN A 375 -32.87 45.67 -9.49
CA ASN A 375 -31.54 46.26 -9.65
C ASN A 375 -30.63 46.00 -8.46
N GLY A 376 -29.43 45.50 -8.74
CA GLY A 376 -28.40 45.31 -7.73
C GLY A 376 -28.70 44.16 -6.76
N VAL A 377 -29.85 43.49 -6.92
CA VAL A 377 -30.26 42.36 -6.09
C VAL A 377 -29.73 41.07 -6.69
N THR A 378 -29.07 40.27 -5.87
CA THR A 378 -28.59 38.93 -6.20
C THR A 378 -29.57 37.88 -5.72
N TYR A 379 -29.99 37.01 -6.62
CA TYR A 379 -30.81 35.84 -6.34
C TYR A 379 -29.92 34.60 -6.36
N SER A 380 -30.08 33.70 -5.40
CA SER A 380 -29.28 32.48 -5.33
C SER A 380 -30.07 31.24 -4.97
N ILE A 381 -29.63 30.10 -5.50
CA ILE A 381 -29.99 28.76 -5.05
C ILE A 381 -28.73 28.04 -4.59
N THR A 382 -28.72 27.58 -3.33
CA THR A 382 -27.68 26.72 -2.77
C THR A 382 -28.25 25.32 -2.61
N ILE A 383 -27.64 24.32 -3.23
CA ILE A 383 -28.09 22.93 -3.24
C ILE A 383 -27.09 22.10 -2.46
N LYS A 384 -27.58 21.29 -1.51
CA LYS A 384 -26.73 20.34 -0.81
C LYS A 384 -26.52 19.09 -1.66
N THR A 385 -25.25 18.77 -1.90
CA THR A 385 -24.79 17.68 -2.76
C THR A 385 -23.85 16.76 -1.98
N GLN A 386 -23.62 15.54 -2.47
CA GLN A 386 -22.74 14.56 -1.84
C GLN A 386 -21.93 13.82 -2.90
N PRO A 387 -20.63 13.56 -2.66
CA PRO A 387 -19.83 12.76 -3.58
C PRO A 387 -20.31 11.30 -3.62
N THR A 388 -20.21 10.68 -4.80
CA THR A 388 -20.49 9.25 -4.98
C THR A 388 -19.29 8.40 -4.53
N GLN A 389 -19.44 7.07 -4.47
CA GLN A 389 -18.30 6.18 -4.24
C GLN A 389 -17.21 6.38 -5.30
N ALA A 390 -17.59 6.47 -6.58
CA ALA A 390 -16.65 6.67 -7.68
C ALA A 390 -15.81 7.95 -7.51
N ALA A 391 -16.34 8.99 -6.89
CA ALA A 391 -15.57 10.20 -6.59
C ALA A 391 -14.49 9.97 -5.53
N TYR A 392 -14.80 9.24 -4.45
CA TYR A 392 -13.78 8.90 -3.45
C TYR A 392 -12.68 8.03 -4.06
N ASP A 393 -13.05 7.07 -4.91
CA ASP A 393 -12.12 6.17 -5.59
C ASP A 393 -11.23 6.96 -6.55
N ALA A 394 -11.82 7.82 -7.38
CA ALA A 394 -11.10 8.64 -8.34
C ALA A 394 -10.11 9.59 -7.65
N MET A 395 -10.53 10.22 -6.56
CA MET A 395 -9.68 11.12 -5.77
C MET A 395 -8.51 10.39 -5.11
N ALA A 396 -8.77 9.25 -4.46
CA ALA A 396 -7.72 8.44 -3.84
C ALA A 396 -6.73 7.88 -4.87
N ASP A 397 -7.24 7.52 -6.06
CA ASP A 397 -6.45 6.96 -7.14
C ASP A 397 -5.75 8.02 -8.01
N GLY A 398 -6.06 9.31 -7.81
CA GLY A 398 -5.53 10.41 -8.62
C GLY A 398 -5.98 10.38 -10.08
N THR A 399 -7.14 9.79 -10.36
CA THR A 399 -7.70 9.63 -11.71
C THR A 399 -8.80 10.64 -11.99
N SER A 400 -9.01 10.98 -13.27
CA SER A 400 -10.08 11.90 -13.70
C SER A 400 -10.08 13.27 -13.00
N LEU A 401 -8.90 13.72 -12.57
CA LEU A 401 -8.74 15.02 -11.96
C LEU A 401 -8.60 16.09 -13.04
N HIS A 402 -9.41 17.12 -12.92
CA HIS A 402 -9.50 18.25 -13.83
C HIS A 402 -9.09 19.52 -13.12
N ASP A 403 -8.51 20.42 -13.90
CA ASP A 403 -8.34 21.78 -13.43
C ASP A 403 -9.73 22.44 -13.36
N GLY A 404 -10.05 23.03 -12.21
CA GLY A 404 -11.33 23.70 -11.99
C GLY A 404 -11.20 25.21 -12.02
N ASP A 405 -12.34 25.87 -12.18
CA ASP A 405 -12.51 27.32 -12.16
C ASP A 405 -13.53 27.65 -11.06
N ASN A 406 -13.09 27.56 -9.80
CA ASN A 406 -13.98 27.63 -8.62
C ASN A 406 -14.49 29.05 -8.37
N ASP A 407 -13.78 30.07 -8.82
CA ASP A 407 -14.11 31.46 -8.60
C ASP A 407 -14.47 32.23 -9.88
N GLY A 408 -14.40 31.59 -11.06
CA GLY A 408 -14.74 32.21 -12.33
C GLY A 408 -13.67 33.19 -12.82
N ASP A 409 -12.46 33.14 -12.26
CA ASP A 409 -11.31 33.94 -12.71
C ASP A 409 -10.59 33.34 -13.92
N GLY A 410 -10.96 32.10 -14.29
CA GLY A 410 -10.46 31.40 -15.45
C GLY A 410 -8.98 31.01 -15.37
N THR A 411 -8.40 31.01 -14.18
CA THR A 411 -7.15 30.31 -13.84
C THR A 411 -7.46 28.89 -13.37
N ASN A 412 -6.51 27.98 -13.58
CA ASN A 412 -6.66 26.59 -13.13
C ASN A 412 -6.37 26.52 -11.63
N ASP A 413 -7.42 26.31 -10.83
CA ASP A 413 -7.32 26.02 -9.41
C ASP A 413 -6.72 24.62 -9.15
N SER A 414 -6.54 24.29 -7.87
CA SER A 414 -6.18 22.95 -7.42
C SER A 414 -7.04 21.88 -8.11
N LYS A 415 -6.39 20.86 -8.67
CA LYS A 415 -7.06 19.76 -9.38
C LYS A 415 -8.13 19.10 -8.52
N GLY A 416 -9.30 18.83 -9.12
CA GLY A 416 -10.42 18.16 -8.47
C GLY A 416 -11.32 17.43 -9.46
N LEU A 417 -12.47 16.96 -8.98
CA LEU A 417 -13.49 16.29 -9.77
C LEU A 417 -14.55 17.29 -10.20
N TYR A 418 -15.10 17.13 -11.41
CA TYR A 418 -16.21 17.98 -11.86
C TYR A 418 -17.42 17.81 -10.95
N SER A 419 -17.96 18.93 -10.46
CA SER A 419 -19.23 18.94 -9.72
C SER A 419 -20.44 18.79 -10.64
N ASN A 420 -20.28 19.09 -11.93
CA ASN A 420 -21.35 19.22 -12.90
C ASN A 420 -21.01 18.73 -14.31
N ASP A 421 -22.06 18.44 -15.07
CA ASP A 421 -22.00 18.17 -16.49
C ASP A 421 -21.88 19.50 -17.26
N ASN A 422 -20.78 19.61 -18.00
CA ASN A 422 -20.21 20.86 -18.49
C ASN A 422 -21.08 21.65 -19.48
N ASP A 423 -22.11 21.04 -20.06
CA ASP A 423 -22.99 21.67 -21.06
C ASP A 423 -24.40 22.00 -20.52
N LYS A 424 -24.71 21.59 -19.28
CA LYS A 424 -26.07 21.70 -18.72
C LYS A 424 -26.25 22.90 -17.78
N ALA A 425 -25.17 23.44 -17.23
CA ALA A 425 -25.19 24.58 -16.32
C ALA A 425 -25.35 25.89 -17.09
N LYS A 426 -26.58 26.40 -17.19
CA LYS A 426 -26.89 27.61 -17.96
C LYS A 426 -28.03 28.42 -17.36
N ILE A 427 -28.02 29.69 -17.66
CA ILE A 427 -29.13 30.61 -17.44
C ILE A 427 -29.87 30.78 -18.77
N SER A 428 -31.19 30.85 -18.74
CA SER A 428 -32.04 31.31 -19.84
C SER A 428 -32.75 32.58 -19.38
N PHE A 429 -32.82 33.62 -20.21
CA PHE A 429 -33.37 34.92 -19.83
C PHE A 429 -33.87 35.72 -21.05
N ARG A 430 -34.64 36.78 -20.80
CA ARG A 430 -34.93 37.83 -21.79
C ARG A 430 -34.46 39.18 -21.28
N THR A 431 -33.81 39.93 -22.15
CA THR A 431 -33.40 41.32 -21.91
C THR A 431 -34.57 42.27 -22.17
N ILE A 432 -34.80 43.23 -21.28
CA ILE A 432 -35.73 44.34 -21.50
C ILE A 432 -34.92 45.63 -21.60
N LEU A 433 -35.05 46.30 -22.73
CA LEU A 433 -34.50 47.64 -22.94
C LEU A 433 -35.59 48.66 -22.69
N THR A 434 -35.35 49.57 -21.75
CA THR A 434 -36.26 50.69 -21.48
C THR A 434 -35.59 51.98 -21.89
N SER A 435 -36.22 52.74 -22.80
CA SER A 435 -35.76 54.08 -23.18
C SER A 435 -36.78 55.12 -22.78
N LYS A 436 -36.31 56.29 -22.33
CA LYS A 436 -37.16 57.44 -22.03
C LYS A 436 -36.74 58.57 -22.97
N SER A 437 -37.64 58.94 -23.87
CA SER A 437 -37.41 60.06 -24.78
C SER A 437 -37.42 61.40 -24.05
N SER A 438 -36.88 62.43 -24.70
CA SER A 438 -36.80 63.79 -24.18
C SER A 438 -38.14 64.44 -23.81
N ASN A 439 -39.27 63.91 -24.30
CA ASN A 439 -40.62 64.37 -23.95
C ASN A 439 -41.27 63.58 -22.79
N GLY A 440 -40.54 62.65 -22.18
CA GLY A 440 -41.00 61.79 -21.09
C GLY A 440 -41.65 60.47 -21.51
N THR A 441 -41.81 60.20 -22.82
CA THR A 441 -42.37 58.92 -23.30
C THR A 441 -41.39 57.78 -23.03
N VAL A 442 -41.86 56.74 -22.32
CA VAL A 442 -41.11 55.51 -22.05
C VAL A 442 -41.47 54.46 -23.10
N THR A 443 -40.47 53.84 -23.73
CA THR A 443 -40.65 52.68 -24.61
C THR A 443 -39.87 51.49 -24.05
N THR A 444 -40.48 50.31 -24.11
CA THR A 444 -39.85 49.05 -23.69
C THR A 444 -39.75 48.10 -24.88
N LYS A 445 -38.58 47.49 -25.06
CA LYS A 445 -38.36 46.42 -26.04
C LYS A 445 -37.90 45.18 -25.30
N VAL A 446 -38.62 44.08 -25.48
CA VAL A 446 -38.25 42.77 -24.93
C VAL A 446 -37.49 42.00 -26.01
N GLY A 447 -36.32 41.50 -25.65
CA GLY A 447 -35.48 40.66 -26.51
C GLY A 447 -35.98 39.22 -26.61
N ASP A 448 -35.36 38.47 -27.52
CA ASP A 448 -35.58 37.04 -27.66
C ASP A 448 -34.96 36.26 -26.48
N PRO A 449 -35.44 35.04 -26.18
CA PRO A 449 -34.83 34.19 -25.18
C PRO A 449 -33.37 33.94 -25.53
N THR A 450 -32.48 34.21 -24.58
CA THR A 450 -31.04 34.03 -24.71
C THR A 450 -30.54 33.11 -23.60
N GLU A 451 -29.46 32.38 -23.86
CA GLU A 451 -28.81 31.51 -22.87
C GLU A 451 -27.37 31.95 -22.60
N SER A 452 -26.89 31.74 -21.36
CA SER A 452 -25.49 31.95 -20.98
C SER A 452 -25.02 30.83 -20.04
N PRO A 453 -23.80 30.27 -20.23
CA PRO A 453 -23.28 29.19 -19.39
C PRO A 453 -22.71 29.70 -18.05
N TYR A 454 -22.74 28.87 -17.00
CA TYR A 454 -22.01 29.11 -15.75
C TYR A 454 -20.54 28.65 -15.81
N ASN A 455 -19.71 29.16 -14.88
CA ASN A 455 -18.38 28.62 -14.61
C ASN A 455 -18.44 27.19 -14.02
N LYS A 456 -17.29 26.50 -14.00
CA LYS A 456 -17.17 25.05 -13.77
C LYS A 456 -16.33 24.73 -12.52
N PRO A 457 -16.93 24.78 -11.33
CA PRO A 457 -16.21 24.47 -10.10
C PRO A 457 -15.91 22.97 -9.95
N VAL A 458 -14.73 22.66 -9.41
CA VAL A 458 -14.30 21.29 -9.04
C VAL A 458 -14.25 21.12 -7.52
N PHE A 459 -14.40 19.88 -7.08
CA PHE A 459 -14.35 19.53 -5.65
C PHE A 459 -13.39 18.36 -5.40
N ALA A 460 -12.91 18.22 -4.17
CA ALA A 460 -11.98 17.17 -3.77
C ALA A 460 -12.48 16.47 -2.50
N PRO A 461 -13.13 15.29 -2.61
CA PRO A 461 -13.57 14.55 -1.43
C PRO A 461 -12.38 14.12 -0.58
N VAL A 462 -12.56 14.05 0.73
CA VAL A 462 -11.48 13.67 1.65
C VAL A 462 -11.09 12.19 1.48
N THR A 463 -9.81 11.88 1.63
CA THR A 463 -9.30 10.51 1.66
C THR A 463 -9.07 10.03 3.09
N SER A 464 -9.02 8.71 3.25
CA SER A 464 -8.71 8.03 4.51
C SER A 464 -7.29 7.48 4.51
N GLN A 465 -6.85 6.96 5.65
CA GLN A 465 -5.52 6.39 5.78
C GLN A 465 -5.49 5.01 6.45
N LEU A 466 -4.49 4.23 6.09
CA LEU A 466 -4.17 2.94 6.71
C LEU A 466 -2.76 2.96 7.27
N THR A 467 -2.59 2.61 8.54
CA THR A 467 -1.26 2.49 9.18
C THR A 467 -0.89 1.02 9.32
N ILE A 468 0.28 0.64 8.84
CA ILE A 468 0.78 -0.72 8.97
C ILE A 468 1.97 -0.68 9.92
N THR A 469 1.86 -1.40 11.03
CA THR A 469 2.90 -1.50 12.05
C THR A 469 3.38 -2.93 12.18
N LYS A 470 4.68 -3.08 12.07
CA LYS A 470 5.37 -4.34 12.13
C LYS A 470 6.35 -4.34 13.31
N GLN A 471 6.24 -5.35 14.18
CA GLN A 471 7.13 -5.54 15.31
C GLN A 471 8.08 -6.74 15.09
N TRP A 472 9.30 -6.65 15.56
CA TRP A 472 10.21 -7.79 15.71
C TRP A 472 10.23 -8.21 17.19
N ALA A 473 9.98 -9.49 17.45
CA ALA A 473 10.15 -10.04 18.79
C ALA A 473 11.65 -10.26 19.08
N GLY A 474 12.10 -9.85 20.27
CA GLY A 474 13.50 -9.96 20.69
C GLY A 474 14.43 -8.89 20.10
N ASP A 475 15.72 -9.05 20.32
CA ASP A 475 16.78 -8.17 19.80
C ASP A 475 17.32 -8.66 18.44
N ASP A 476 18.12 -7.84 17.77
CA ASP A 476 18.80 -8.24 16.52
C ASP A 476 19.92 -9.22 16.90
N HIS A 477 19.77 -10.48 16.51
CA HIS A 477 20.59 -11.60 16.99
C HIS A 477 22.05 -11.55 16.50
N ASP A 478 22.36 -10.78 15.46
CA ASP A 478 23.71 -10.46 15.02
C ASP A 478 23.98 -8.95 15.21
N GLN A 479 24.82 -8.62 16.19
CA GLN A 479 25.21 -7.22 16.47
C GLN A 479 26.34 -6.73 15.54
N SER A 480 26.95 -7.61 14.76
CA SER A 480 28.08 -7.31 13.87
C SER A 480 27.65 -7.08 12.42
N ASN A 481 26.53 -7.69 12.00
CA ASN A 481 25.87 -7.46 10.73
C ASN A 481 24.35 -7.54 10.94
N ALA A 482 23.57 -6.57 10.45
CA ALA A 482 22.14 -6.56 10.74
C ALA A 482 21.43 -7.76 10.07
N SER A 483 21.01 -8.76 10.85
CA SER A 483 20.19 -9.89 10.36
C SER A 483 18.79 -9.44 9.94
N ARG A 484 18.35 -8.26 10.39
CA ARG A 484 17.04 -7.69 10.04
C ARG A 484 17.13 -6.80 8.81
N PRO A 485 16.20 -6.92 7.85
CA PRO A 485 16.17 -6.07 6.68
C PRO A 485 15.88 -4.61 7.08
N SER A 486 16.64 -3.67 6.52
CA SER A 486 16.42 -2.22 6.73
C SER A 486 15.11 -1.71 6.13
N VAL A 487 14.54 -2.49 5.20
CA VAL A 487 13.30 -2.21 4.50
C VAL A 487 12.49 -3.50 4.41
N LEU A 488 11.23 -3.44 4.85
CA LEU A 488 10.26 -4.52 4.66
C LEU A 488 9.22 -4.11 3.63
N ARG A 489 8.70 -5.08 2.90
CA ARG A 489 7.71 -4.87 1.85
C ARG A 489 6.46 -5.69 2.15
N GLY A 490 5.34 -5.18 1.70
CA GLY A 490 4.07 -5.89 1.74
C GLY A 490 3.09 -5.27 0.76
N VAL A 491 1.91 -5.86 0.70
CA VAL A 491 0.84 -5.44 -0.19
C VAL A 491 -0.42 -5.22 0.63
N VAL A 492 -0.99 -4.03 0.52
CA VAL A 492 -2.38 -3.78 0.93
C VAL A 492 -3.26 -4.07 -0.29
N THR A 493 -4.29 -4.91 -0.12
CA THR A 493 -5.25 -5.24 -1.17
C THR A 493 -6.61 -4.66 -0.80
N ARG A 494 -7.14 -3.78 -1.64
CA ARG A 494 -8.53 -3.30 -1.59
C ARG A 494 -9.45 -4.31 -2.27
N ASP A 495 -10.58 -4.61 -1.66
CA ASP A 495 -11.64 -5.49 -2.15
C ASP A 495 -11.13 -6.82 -2.75
N ALA A 496 -10.29 -7.50 -1.97
CA ALA A 496 -9.65 -8.75 -2.38
C ALA A 496 -10.66 -9.77 -2.93
N GLY A 497 -10.33 -10.37 -4.09
CA GLY A 497 -11.16 -11.38 -4.75
C GLY A 497 -12.38 -10.85 -5.52
N THR A 498 -12.56 -9.52 -5.60
CA THR A 498 -13.64 -8.89 -6.37
C THR A 498 -13.15 -8.35 -7.72
N ALA A 499 -14.09 -7.95 -8.60
CA ALA A 499 -13.75 -7.29 -9.86
C ALA A 499 -13.08 -5.90 -9.67
N ASN A 500 -13.17 -5.32 -8.47
CA ASN A 500 -12.62 -4.00 -8.14
C ASN A 500 -11.30 -4.09 -7.34
N GLU A 501 -10.69 -5.28 -7.26
CA GLU A 501 -9.45 -5.53 -6.53
C GLU A 501 -8.35 -4.55 -6.96
N LYS A 502 -7.72 -3.90 -5.98
CA LYS A 502 -6.58 -3.02 -6.21
C LYS A 502 -5.48 -3.25 -5.19
N LYS A 503 -4.23 -3.31 -5.65
CA LYS A 503 -3.06 -3.58 -4.82
C LYS A 503 -2.21 -2.34 -4.66
N TYR A 504 -1.75 -2.11 -3.44
CA TYR A 504 -0.85 -1.04 -3.05
C TYR A 504 0.40 -1.68 -2.46
N ASP A 505 1.51 -1.58 -3.17
CA ASP A 505 2.81 -1.96 -2.63
C ASP A 505 3.18 -0.96 -1.54
N VAL A 506 3.44 -1.46 -0.34
CA VAL A 506 3.84 -0.65 0.80
C VAL A 506 5.25 -1.03 1.23
N THR A 507 6.04 -0.01 1.52
CA THR A 507 7.39 -0.15 2.05
C THR A 507 7.37 0.31 3.50
N LEU A 508 7.68 -0.60 4.41
CA LEU A 508 7.76 -0.34 5.84
C LEU A 508 9.21 0.04 6.18
N THR A 509 9.35 1.18 6.83
CA THR A 509 10.65 1.72 7.25
C THR A 509 10.80 1.61 8.76
N LYS A 510 12.04 1.41 9.22
CA LYS A 510 12.36 1.33 10.66
C LYS A 510 11.95 2.64 11.35
N SER A 511 11.00 2.55 12.27
CA SER A 511 10.45 3.67 13.06
C SER A 511 10.84 3.60 14.53
N GLY A 512 11.38 2.46 14.98
CA GLY A 512 11.94 2.26 16.32
C GLY A 512 12.97 1.13 16.34
N PRO A 513 13.51 0.74 17.51
CA PRO A 513 14.51 -0.31 17.61
C PRO A 513 14.06 -1.63 16.96
N ASN A 514 12.81 -2.03 17.25
CA ASN A 514 12.18 -3.26 16.78
C ASN A 514 10.90 -3.01 15.97
N THR A 515 10.60 -1.75 15.66
CA THR A 515 9.34 -1.35 15.00
C THR A 515 9.62 -0.83 13.59
N TYR A 516 8.78 -1.28 12.65
CA TYR A 516 8.72 -0.77 11.30
C TYR A 516 7.29 -0.28 11.04
N THR A 517 7.14 0.91 10.47
CA THR A 517 5.82 1.51 10.24
C THR A 517 5.77 2.15 8.87
N THR A 518 4.59 2.16 8.27
CA THR A 518 4.25 2.98 7.11
C THR A 518 2.79 3.40 7.16
N THR A 519 2.46 4.48 6.47
CA THR A 519 1.10 5.01 6.39
C THR A 519 0.74 5.23 4.93
N LEU A 520 -0.35 4.62 4.49
CA LEU A 520 -0.96 4.86 3.19
C LEU A 520 -2.01 5.97 3.36
N THR A 521 -1.79 7.15 2.77
CA THR A 521 -2.56 8.39 3.07
C THR A 521 -3.68 8.72 2.07
N ASN A 522 -3.81 7.96 0.99
CA ASN A 522 -4.81 8.17 -0.07
C ASN A 522 -5.66 6.91 -0.27
N VAL A 523 -6.45 6.57 0.75
CA VAL A 523 -7.28 5.36 0.75
C VAL A 523 -8.76 5.75 0.62
N PRO A 524 -9.50 5.21 -0.36
CA PRO A 524 -10.92 5.55 -0.49
C PRO A 524 -11.75 4.85 0.60
N ALA A 525 -12.64 5.61 1.23
CA ALA A 525 -13.71 5.05 2.06
C ALA A 525 -15.02 5.15 1.27
N GLY A 526 -15.63 6.33 1.26
CA GLY A 526 -16.82 6.64 0.49
C GLY A 526 -18.12 6.01 1.03
N PRO A 527 -19.28 6.35 0.44
CA PRO A 527 -20.59 5.97 0.99
C PRO A 527 -20.86 4.46 1.02
N THR A 528 -20.36 3.71 0.02
CA THR A 528 -20.52 2.24 -0.01
C THR A 528 -19.41 1.54 0.75
N GLY A 529 -18.22 2.13 0.78
CA GLY A 529 -17.05 1.61 1.49
C GLY A 529 -16.23 0.62 0.69
N HIS A 530 -15.06 0.29 1.23
CA HIS A 530 -14.14 -0.72 0.72
C HIS A 530 -13.57 -1.59 1.85
N THR A 531 -13.19 -2.82 1.51
CA THR A 531 -12.43 -3.69 2.41
C THR A 531 -10.94 -3.67 2.08
N TYR A 532 -10.10 -3.87 3.09
CA TYR A 532 -8.65 -3.83 2.99
C TYR A 532 -8.02 -4.98 3.77
N GLU A 533 -7.04 -5.61 3.16
CA GLU A 533 -6.22 -6.66 3.76
C GLU A 533 -4.74 -6.35 3.57
N PHE A 534 -3.91 -6.63 4.57
CA PHE A 534 -2.47 -6.50 4.45
C PHE A 534 -1.79 -7.88 4.42
N LYS A 535 -0.85 -8.05 3.49
CA LYS A 535 0.02 -9.23 3.42
C LYS A 535 1.48 -8.81 3.34
N GLU A 536 2.29 -9.27 4.29
CA GLU A 536 3.75 -9.10 4.23
C GLU A 536 4.33 -9.94 3.07
N GLU A 537 5.39 -9.44 2.43
CA GLU A 537 6.16 -10.23 1.47
C GLU A 537 6.82 -11.43 2.17
N SER A 538 7.15 -12.49 1.41
CA SER A 538 7.74 -13.71 1.98
C SER A 538 9.00 -13.40 2.78
N LEU A 539 9.00 -13.81 4.04
CA LEU A 539 10.19 -13.78 4.87
C LEU A 539 11.10 -14.98 4.58
N PRO A 540 12.38 -14.91 4.94
CA PRO A 540 13.21 -16.10 5.09
C PRO A 540 12.58 -17.12 6.06
N SER A 541 12.82 -18.41 5.82
CA SER A 541 12.19 -19.52 6.56
C SER A 541 12.48 -19.56 8.07
N TYR A 542 13.48 -18.81 8.53
CA TYR A 542 13.87 -18.68 9.94
C TYR A 542 13.14 -17.55 10.68
N TYR A 543 12.19 -16.90 10.03
CA TYR A 543 11.24 -16.00 10.69
C TYR A 543 9.82 -16.55 10.57
N GLU A 544 9.07 -16.47 11.66
CA GLU A 544 7.64 -16.74 11.66
C GLU A 544 6.84 -15.47 11.95
N ALA A 545 5.94 -15.13 11.04
CA ALA A 545 5.01 -14.03 11.21
C ALA A 545 3.78 -14.46 12.02
N SER A 546 3.33 -13.61 12.94
CA SER A 546 2.03 -13.74 13.58
C SER A 546 0.91 -13.54 12.56
N ALA A 547 -0.31 -13.95 12.93
CA ALA A 547 -1.48 -13.48 12.20
C ALA A 547 -1.54 -11.94 12.21
N VAL A 548 -1.98 -11.36 11.09
CA VAL A 548 -2.23 -9.92 10.99
C VAL A 548 -3.49 -9.58 11.76
N THR A 549 -3.40 -8.60 12.65
CA THR A 549 -4.54 -8.06 13.39
C THR A 549 -4.94 -6.69 12.85
N ALA A 550 -6.21 -6.51 12.53
CA ALA A 550 -6.77 -5.25 12.05
C ALA A 550 -7.47 -4.47 13.16
N SER A 551 -7.41 -3.14 13.10
CA SER A 551 -8.19 -2.22 13.93
C SER A 551 -8.65 -1.01 13.11
N ALA A 552 -9.72 -0.34 13.55
CA ALA A 552 -10.28 0.81 12.84
C ALA A 552 -10.93 1.81 13.80
N GLN A 553 -11.02 3.08 13.39
CA GLN A 553 -11.67 4.16 14.15
C GLN A 553 -12.71 4.90 13.30
N GLY A 554 -13.66 5.58 13.97
CA GLY A 554 -14.74 6.32 13.31
C GLY A 554 -15.89 5.41 12.89
N SER A 555 -16.41 5.58 11.67
CA SER A 555 -17.47 4.74 11.09
C SER A 555 -16.95 3.43 10.47
N SER A 556 -15.64 3.19 10.53
CA SER A 556 -14.98 1.98 10.04
C SER A 556 -15.19 0.79 10.96
N SER A 557 -14.93 -0.42 10.44
CA SER A 557 -14.92 -1.65 11.24
C SER A 557 -13.71 -2.52 10.91
N ALA A 558 -13.35 -3.43 11.82
CA ALA A 558 -12.30 -4.42 11.62
C ALA A 558 -12.79 -5.81 12.03
N ASN A 559 -12.44 -6.83 11.25
CA ASN A 559 -12.75 -8.23 11.53
C ASN A 559 -11.56 -9.10 11.13
N GLY A 560 -10.89 -9.71 12.11
CA GLY A 560 -9.68 -10.49 11.89
C GLY A 560 -8.56 -9.66 11.27
N SER A 561 -8.19 -9.98 10.03
CA SER A 561 -7.17 -9.29 9.23
C SER A 561 -7.73 -8.30 8.21
N VAL A 562 -9.03 -7.99 8.27
CA VAL A 562 -9.73 -7.12 7.32
C VAL A 562 -10.14 -5.82 7.99
N VAL A 563 -9.83 -4.68 7.38
CA VAL A 563 -10.38 -3.35 7.71
C VAL A 563 -11.46 -3.01 6.68
N THR A 564 -12.61 -2.51 7.12
CA THR A 564 -13.63 -1.90 6.25
C THR A 564 -13.70 -0.41 6.51
N LEU A 565 -13.38 0.41 5.51
CA LEU A 565 -13.52 1.88 5.59
C LEU A 565 -14.80 2.28 4.84
N LYS A 566 -15.74 2.93 5.52
CA LYS A 566 -17.04 3.31 4.97
C LYS A 566 -17.55 4.60 5.61
N GLY A 567 -17.89 5.58 4.79
CA GLY A 567 -18.38 6.89 5.20
C GLY A 567 -17.76 8.03 4.40
N SER A 568 -18.39 9.20 4.48
CA SER A 568 -18.02 10.40 3.72
C SER A 568 -16.99 11.30 4.43
N THR A 569 -16.49 10.88 5.59
CA THR A 569 -15.49 11.61 6.37
C THR A 569 -14.20 10.82 6.48
N VAL A 570 -13.11 11.51 6.84
CA VAL A 570 -11.79 10.91 7.04
C VAL A 570 -11.88 9.80 8.08
N GLN A 571 -11.36 8.63 7.71
CA GLN A 571 -11.28 7.46 8.57
C GLN A 571 -9.84 6.96 8.66
N THR A 572 -9.59 6.16 9.69
CA THR A 572 -8.28 5.54 9.92
C THR A 572 -8.46 4.06 10.23
N GLY A 573 -7.68 3.23 9.56
CA GLY A 573 -7.49 1.82 9.92
C GLY A 573 -6.04 1.49 10.19
N SER A 574 -5.80 0.34 10.80
CA SER A 574 -4.46 -0.16 11.03
C SER A 574 -4.35 -1.68 10.94
N PHE A 575 -3.17 -2.13 10.56
CA PHE A 575 -2.76 -3.53 10.57
C PHE A 575 -1.51 -3.68 11.44
N GLU A 576 -1.53 -4.67 12.32
CA GLU A 576 -0.40 -5.00 13.17
C GLU A 576 -0.01 -6.47 13.01
N LEU A 577 1.30 -6.74 13.02
CA LEU A 577 1.86 -8.08 13.03
C LEU A 577 3.24 -8.10 13.69
N THR A 578 3.66 -9.26 14.19
CA THR A 578 4.96 -9.47 14.83
C THR A 578 5.69 -10.63 14.15
N ASN A 579 6.98 -10.48 13.83
CA ASN A 579 7.80 -11.62 13.40
C ASN A 579 8.71 -12.05 14.54
N THR A 580 8.83 -13.36 14.68
CA THR A 580 9.67 -14.03 15.67
C THR A 580 10.79 -14.78 14.96
N TYR A 581 12.03 -14.53 15.38
CA TYR A 581 13.20 -15.28 14.91
C TYR A 581 13.21 -16.70 15.48
N LYS A 582 13.63 -17.67 14.65
CA LYS A 582 13.81 -19.06 15.05
C LYS A 582 15.13 -19.59 14.51
N ALA A 583 15.94 -20.14 15.40
CA ALA A 583 17.16 -20.86 15.06
C ALA A 583 17.12 -22.30 15.56
N LYS A 584 17.83 -23.19 14.87
CA LYS A 584 18.00 -24.59 15.27
C LYS A 584 19.43 -25.07 15.04
N GLY A 585 19.92 -25.89 15.94
CA GLY A 585 21.20 -26.58 15.77
C GLY A 585 21.14 -27.96 16.38
N GLU A 586 22.21 -28.71 16.19
CA GLU A 586 22.27 -30.11 16.55
C GLU A 586 23.70 -30.51 16.90
N VAL A 587 23.86 -31.47 17.79
CA VAL A 587 25.14 -32.12 18.07
C VAL A 587 24.94 -33.62 18.25
N THR A 588 25.95 -34.40 17.89
CA THR A 588 26.06 -35.81 18.24
C THR A 588 27.28 -35.97 19.14
N LEU A 589 27.06 -36.53 20.33
CA LEU A 589 28.14 -36.86 21.26
C LEU A 589 28.55 -38.31 21.07
N SER A 590 29.81 -38.60 21.35
CA SER A 590 30.37 -39.95 21.33
C SER A 590 31.32 -40.20 22.49
N ALA A 591 31.56 -41.49 22.76
CA ALA A 591 32.59 -42.00 23.65
C ALA A 591 33.29 -43.21 23.01
N SER A 592 34.40 -43.64 23.59
CA SER A 592 35.21 -44.78 23.15
C SER A 592 35.43 -45.73 24.31
N LYS A 593 35.23 -47.03 24.06
CA LYS A 593 35.46 -48.12 24.99
C LYS A 593 36.73 -48.85 24.60
N VAL A 594 37.60 -49.04 25.58
CA VAL A 594 38.79 -49.88 25.47
C VAL A 594 38.69 -51.01 26.49
N LEU A 595 38.92 -52.24 26.03
CA LEU A 595 39.05 -53.41 26.90
C LEU A 595 40.48 -53.95 26.82
N LYS A 596 41.14 -54.08 27.97
CA LYS A 596 42.45 -54.70 28.12
C LYS A 596 42.30 -56.13 28.64
N GLY A 597 43.19 -57.04 28.22
CA GLY A 597 43.20 -58.44 28.65
C GLY A 597 42.28 -59.38 27.86
N ARG A 598 41.43 -58.85 26.97
CA ARG A 598 40.65 -59.62 25.99
C ARG A 598 40.16 -58.70 24.85
N ASN A 599 39.68 -59.30 23.76
CA ASN A 599 38.98 -58.57 22.70
C ASN A 599 37.64 -58.02 23.18
N LEU A 600 37.31 -56.80 22.76
CA LEU A 600 36.03 -56.15 22.99
C LEU A 600 34.95 -56.73 22.07
N GLU A 601 33.77 -57.02 22.60
CA GLU A 601 32.61 -57.50 21.85
C GLU A 601 31.59 -56.36 21.61
N ASP A 602 30.84 -56.46 20.51
CA ASP A 602 29.73 -55.56 20.20
C ASP A 602 28.66 -55.62 21.29
N GLY A 603 28.19 -54.46 21.76
CA GLY A 603 27.13 -54.39 22.77
C GLY A 603 27.56 -54.75 24.20
N GLN A 604 28.85 -54.99 24.46
CA GLN A 604 29.31 -55.59 25.71
C GLN A 604 29.19 -54.68 26.95
N PHE A 605 29.40 -53.38 26.79
CA PHE A 605 29.33 -52.37 27.84
C PHE A 605 28.30 -51.30 27.50
N LYS A 606 27.60 -50.80 28.53
CA LYS A 606 26.48 -49.87 28.41
C LYS A 606 26.86 -48.52 29.03
N PHE A 607 26.49 -47.45 28.36
CA PHE A 607 26.83 -46.07 28.67
C PHE A 607 25.58 -45.23 28.81
N GLU A 608 25.56 -44.36 29.81
CA GLU A 608 24.51 -43.38 30.07
C GLU A 608 25.03 -41.98 29.74
N LEU A 609 24.27 -41.23 28.94
CA LEU A 609 24.43 -39.80 28.73
C LEU A 609 23.30 -39.07 29.44
N LYS A 610 23.64 -38.10 30.29
CA LYS A 610 22.69 -37.30 31.05
C LYS A 610 22.96 -35.82 30.92
N GLY A 611 21.94 -35.06 30.51
CA GLY A 611 21.95 -33.61 30.50
C GLY A 611 21.68 -33.01 31.87
N GLN A 612 22.37 -31.92 32.20
CA GLN A 612 22.18 -31.15 33.43
C GLN A 612 21.29 -29.91 33.22
N ASP A 613 21.41 -29.29 32.04
CA ASP A 613 20.71 -28.05 31.68
C ASP A 613 19.45 -28.30 30.82
N ASP A 614 19.24 -29.55 30.41
CA ASP A 614 18.09 -30.01 29.64
C ASP A 614 17.59 -31.38 30.14
N ALA A 615 16.57 -31.93 29.50
CA ALA A 615 15.98 -33.22 29.87
C ALA A 615 16.57 -34.40 29.08
N VAL A 616 17.76 -34.25 28.48
CA VAL A 616 18.38 -35.32 27.69
C VAL A 616 18.81 -36.46 28.61
N HIS A 617 18.37 -37.66 28.27
CA HIS A 617 18.79 -38.89 28.91
C HIS A 617 18.81 -40.01 27.87
N GLN A 618 19.96 -40.65 27.68
CA GLN A 618 20.14 -41.68 26.67
C GLN A 618 21.00 -42.82 27.21
N GLU A 619 20.71 -44.04 26.76
CA GLU A 619 21.52 -45.21 27.05
C GLU A 619 21.94 -45.89 25.75
N LYS A 620 23.24 -46.16 25.58
CA LYS A 620 23.82 -46.79 24.39
C LYS A 620 24.85 -47.84 24.79
N THR A 621 25.26 -48.68 23.85
CA THR A 621 26.34 -49.66 24.06
C THR A 621 27.50 -49.37 23.12
N ASN A 622 28.69 -49.90 23.44
CA ASN A 622 29.82 -49.86 22.51
C ASN A 622 29.55 -50.71 21.28
N ASP A 623 30.11 -50.32 20.14
CA ASP A 623 30.21 -51.18 18.97
C ASP A 623 31.47 -52.09 19.04
N ALA A 624 31.66 -52.97 18.05
CA ALA A 624 32.84 -53.84 17.95
C ALA A 624 34.19 -53.08 17.84
N SER A 625 34.20 -51.81 17.44
CA SER A 625 35.38 -50.94 17.42
C SER A 625 35.60 -50.21 18.74
N GLY A 626 34.63 -50.30 19.66
CA GLY A 626 34.58 -49.58 20.92
C GLY A 626 33.88 -48.23 20.85
N THR A 627 33.36 -47.81 19.70
CA THR A 627 32.68 -46.51 19.60
C THR A 627 31.30 -46.58 20.22
N VAL A 628 30.94 -45.56 21.00
CA VAL A 628 29.61 -45.35 21.57
C VAL A 628 29.06 -44.07 20.93
N THR A 629 28.01 -44.17 20.13
CA THR A 629 27.38 -43.00 19.50
C THR A 629 26.02 -42.74 20.11
N PHE A 630 25.82 -41.54 20.63
CA PHE A 630 24.54 -41.10 21.18
C PHE A 630 23.62 -40.58 20.07
N ASP A 631 22.32 -40.60 20.33
CA ASP A 631 21.34 -39.96 19.46
C ASP A 631 21.57 -38.45 19.46
N LYS A 632 21.26 -37.86 18.31
CA LYS A 632 21.34 -36.43 18.05
C LYS A 632 20.56 -35.60 19.07
N ILE A 633 21.17 -34.54 19.57
CA ILE A 633 20.56 -33.58 20.50
C ILE A 633 20.24 -32.31 19.71
N GLU A 634 19.01 -31.82 19.81
CA GLU A 634 18.54 -30.61 19.12
C GLU A 634 18.47 -29.40 20.05
N TYR A 635 18.95 -28.26 19.57
CA TYR A 635 18.92 -26.98 20.29
C TYR A 635 18.03 -25.96 19.58
N LYS A 636 17.31 -25.17 20.37
CA LYS A 636 16.43 -24.07 19.90
C LYS A 636 16.88 -22.69 20.38
N THR A 637 17.83 -22.65 21.31
CA THR A 637 18.34 -21.42 21.92
C THR A 637 19.86 -21.52 22.06
N PRO A 638 20.60 -20.43 21.85
CA PRO A 638 22.02 -20.37 22.18
C PRO A 638 22.23 -20.46 23.69
N GLY A 639 23.39 -20.97 24.11
CA GLY A 639 23.70 -21.18 25.51
C GLY A 639 24.78 -22.23 25.73
N THR A 640 25.02 -22.55 26.99
CA THR A 640 25.95 -23.59 27.40
C THR A 640 25.16 -24.75 27.98
N TYR A 641 25.34 -25.94 27.43
CA TYR A 641 24.67 -27.16 27.86
C TYR A 641 25.70 -28.17 28.37
N ARG A 642 25.49 -28.69 29.56
CA ARG A 642 26.40 -29.63 30.21
C ARG A 642 25.81 -31.04 30.24
N TYR A 643 26.66 -32.00 29.89
CA TYR A 643 26.33 -33.41 29.89
C TYR A 643 27.37 -34.21 30.68
N THR A 644 26.94 -35.35 31.20
CA THR A 644 27.83 -36.36 31.79
C THR A 644 27.66 -37.67 31.05
N ILE A 645 28.78 -38.32 30.71
CA ILE A 645 28.80 -39.69 30.20
C ILE A 645 29.38 -40.59 31.28
N THR A 646 28.67 -41.69 31.59
CA THR A 646 29.14 -42.70 32.55
C THR A 646 29.00 -44.08 31.94
N GLU A 647 29.95 -44.97 32.26
CA GLU A 647 29.77 -46.40 32.02
C GLU A 647 28.88 -46.98 33.13
N SER A 648 27.71 -47.48 32.75
CA SER A 648 26.91 -48.30 33.65
C SER A 648 27.56 -49.69 33.76
N GLN A 649 27.72 -50.21 34.98
CA GLN A 649 28.41 -51.47 35.29
C GLN A 649 28.15 -52.57 34.23
N GLY A 650 29.13 -52.79 33.35
CA GLY A 650 29.08 -53.79 32.27
C GLY A 650 30.19 -54.84 32.41
N GLY A 651 30.07 -55.98 31.75
CA GLY A 651 31.09 -57.06 31.73
C GLY A 651 30.95 -58.16 32.80
N GLY A 652 30.44 -57.85 33.99
CA GLY A 652 30.23 -58.85 35.06
C GLY A 652 31.51 -59.24 35.82
N THR A 653 31.51 -60.40 36.50
CA THR A 653 32.65 -60.89 37.30
C THR A 653 33.91 -61.08 36.44
N GLY A 654 35.04 -60.55 36.91
CA GLY A 654 36.33 -60.59 36.21
C GLY A 654 36.71 -59.30 35.47
N TYR A 655 35.81 -58.32 35.41
CA TYR A 655 36.08 -57.01 34.84
C TYR A 655 36.25 -55.96 35.93
N LYS A 656 37.35 -55.21 35.84
CA LYS A 656 37.52 -53.97 36.57
C LYS A 656 37.06 -52.83 35.66
N ASN A 657 35.88 -52.30 35.98
CA ASN A 657 35.24 -51.25 35.20
C ASN A 657 35.86 -49.89 35.49
N ASP A 658 35.78 -49.03 34.49
CA ASP A 658 36.12 -47.63 34.60
C ASP A 658 34.98 -46.89 35.34
N THR A 659 35.33 -46.16 36.38
CA THR A 659 34.36 -45.44 37.23
C THR A 659 34.42 -43.93 37.06
N HIS A 660 35.21 -43.42 36.11
CA HIS A 660 35.24 -41.98 35.86
C HIS A 660 33.91 -41.50 35.26
N THR A 661 33.67 -40.20 35.37
CA THR A 661 32.55 -39.51 34.74
C THR A 661 33.13 -38.48 33.80
N GLU A 662 32.89 -38.66 32.52
CA GLU A 662 33.28 -37.72 31.47
C GLU A 662 32.32 -36.52 31.51
N ASN A 663 32.86 -35.31 31.53
CA ASN A 663 32.06 -34.09 31.50
C ASN A 663 32.16 -33.41 30.13
N VAL A 664 31.03 -33.29 29.44
CA VAL A 664 30.96 -32.63 28.13
C VAL A 664 30.26 -31.29 28.24
N VAL A 665 30.91 -30.23 27.78
CA VAL A 665 30.33 -28.89 27.66
C VAL A 665 30.06 -28.60 26.19
N VAL A 666 28.80 -28.40 25.83
CA VAL A 666 28.40 -27.99 24.48
C VAL A 666 28.12 -26.48 24.49
N GLU A 667 28.96 -25.72 23.78
CA GLU A 667 28.74 -24.30 23.53
C GLU A 667 27.89 -24.15 22.25
N VAL A 668 26.68 -23.61 22.41
CA VAL A 668 25.73 -23.37 21.32
C VAL A 668 25.69 -21.87 21.02
N THR A 669 26.09 -21.52 19.80
CA THR A 669 26.15 -20.13 19.31
C THR A 669 25.15 -19.92 18.18
N ASP A 670 24.57 -18.72 18.11
CA ASP A 670 23.63 -18.33 17.06
C ASP A 670 24.38 -17.76 15.87
N ASN A 671 24.15 -18.30 14.68
CA ASN A 671 24.82 -17.85 13.46
C ASN A 671 24.07 -16.68 12.77
N GLY A 672 22.91 -16.27 13.30
CA GLY A 672 22.13 -15.15 12.76
C GLY A 672 21.40 -15.44 11.44
N ASP A 673 21.45 -16.68 10.95
CA ASP A 673 20.86 -17.16 9.69
C ASP A 673 19.79 -18.26 9.88
N GLY A 674 19.31 -18.40 11.12
CA GLY A 674 18.38 -19.47 11.51
C GLY A 674 19.06 -20.79 11.88
N THR A 675 20.38 -20.85 11.91
CA THR A 675 21.13 -22.02 12.38
C THR A 675 21.88 -21.73 13.68
N LEU A 676 22.04 -22.76 14.51
CA LEU A 676 22.89 -22.72 15.70
C LEU A 676 24.09 -23.66 15.50
N THR A 677 25.28 -23.20 15.85
CA THR A 677 26.50 -24.02 15.89
C THR A 677 26.70 -24.57 17.29
N ALA A 678 26.68 -25.89 17.44
CA ALA A 678 26.91 -26.58 18.71
C ALA A 678 28.31 -27.23 18.72
N THR A 679 29.18 -26.76 19.61
CA THR A 679 30.58 -27.23 19.71
C THR A 679 30.80 -27.99 21.01
N PRO A 680 30.96 -29.33 20.98
CA PRO A 680 31.25 -30.10 22.18
C PRO A 680 32.72 -29.93 22.59
N LYS A 681 32.95 -29.78 23.88
CA LYS A 681 34.27 -29.82 24.53
C LYS A 681 34.24 -30.90 25.60
N TYR A 682 35.11 -31.88 25.41
CA TYR A 682 35.36 -32.97 26.35
C TYR A 682 36.44 -32.54 27.35
N ASP A 683 36.55 -33.25 28.46
CA ASP A 683 37.66 -33.03 29.40
C ASP A 683 39.01 -33.54 28.83
N ALA A 684 40.07 -33.42 29.62
CA ALA A 684 41.44 -33.58 29.11
C ALA A 684 41.80 -35.04 28.79
N ASP A 685 41.16 -35.99 29.46
CA ASP A 685 41.21 -37.41 29.19
C ASP A 685 40.40 -37.78 27.96
N GLY A 686 39.36 -36.98 27.64
CA GLY A 686 38.43 -37.24 26.57
C GLY A 686 37.57 -38.47 26.90
N ALA A 687 36.50 -38.68 26.12
CA ALA A 687 35.50 -39.69 26.42
C ALA A 687 35.98 -41.15 26.18
N VAL A 688 37.10 -41.58 26.78
CA VAL A 688 37.71 -42.90 26.63
C VAL A 688 37.62 -43.69 27.94
N PHE A 689 36.78 -44.72 27.95
CA PHE A 689 36.55 -45.58 29.11
C PHE A 689 37.33 -46.88 28.98
N THR A 690 38.27 -47.13 29.90
CA THR A 690 39.16 -48.30 29.83
C THR A 690 38.84 -49.34 30.91
N ASN A 691 38.33 -50.50 30.49
CA ASN A 691 38.14 -51.64 31.39
C ASN A 691 39.30 -52.62 31.28
N GLN A 692 39.53 -53.34 32.37
CA GLN A 692 40.52 -54.41 32.44
C GLN A 692 39.82 -55.73 32.75
N TYR A 693 39.99 -56.71 31.86
CA TYR A 693 39.72 -58.11 32.18
C TYR A 693 40.91 -58.67 32.96
N VAL A 694 40.64 -59.20 34.16
CA VAL A 694 41.69 -59.71 35.07
C VAL A 694 41.59 -61.23 35.13
N ALA A 695 42.61 -61.89 34.59
CA ALA A 695 42.80 -63.31 34.72
C ALA A 695 44.26 -63.62 35.09
N VAL A 696 44.48 -64.66 35.88
CA VAL A 696 45.78 -65.00 36.45
C VAL A 696 46.14 -66.47 36.21
N PRO A 697 47.44 -66.82 36.19
CA PRO A 697 47.88 -68.20 36.08
C PRO A 697 47.92 -68.92 37.43
N LEU A 698 47.62 -70.22 37.42
CA LEU A 698 47.80 -71.15 38.53
C LEU A 698 48.84 -72.22 38.15
N GLY A 699 49.93 -72.27 38.91
CA GLY A 699 50.91 -73.33 38.83
C GLY A 699 50.52 -74.51 39.73
N VAL A 700 50.82 -75.72 39.28
CA VAL A 700 50.75 -76.93 40.09
C VAL A 700 52.15 -77.52 40.16
N LEU A 701 52.62 -77.80 41.38
CA LEU A 701 53.89 -78.49 41.64
C LEU A 701 53.60 -79.84 42.28
N LYS A 702 53.83 -80.91 41.54
CA LYS A 702 53.66 -82.29 41.99
C LYS A 702 54.94 -82.86 42.55
N LYS A 703 54.86 -83.39 43.78
CA LYS A 703 55.97 -84.04 44.45
C LYS A 703 55.59 -85.38 45.06
N SER A 704 56.60 -86.17 45.42
CA SER A 704 56.47 -87.29 46.34
C SER A 704 56.25 -86.75 47.77
N SER A 705 55.69 -87.58 48.64
CA SER A 705 55.52 -87.29 50.07
C SER A 705 56.82 -86.98 50.84
N ASP A 706 57.99 -87.24 50.25
CA ASP A 706 59.29 -86.81 50.75
C ASP A 706 59.51 -85.28 50.68
N GLY A 707 58.64 -84.55 49.98
CA GLY A 707 58.68 -83.10 49.82
C GLY A 707 59.75 -82.59 48.86
N VAL A 708 60.54 -83.47 48.24
CA VAL A 708 61.71 -83.13 47.40
C VAL A 708 61.57 -83.66 45.98
N THR A 709 61.18 -84.92 45.79
CA THR A 709 61.18 -85.57 44.47
C THR A 709 60.02 -85.06 43.63
N ALA A 710 60.31 -84.47 42.47
CA ALA A 710 59.29 -83.97 41.54
C ALA A 710 58.69 -85.11 40.68
N LEU A 711 57.38 -85.07 40.42
CA LEU A 711 56.67 -86.16 39.76
C LEU A 711 56.03 -85.76 38.43
N SER A 712 56.50 -86.38 37.34
CA SER A 712 55.93 -86.23 36.00
C SER A 712 54.78 -87.19 35.74
N GLY A 713 53.86 -86.79 34.87
CA GLY A 713 52.78 -87.65 34.38
C GLY A 713 51.49 -87.62 35.20
N ALA A 714 51.41 -86.81 36.28
CA ALA A 714 50.15 -86.55 36.97
C ALA A 714 49.23 -85.73 36.09
N ARG A 715 47.92 -86.04 36.06
CA ARG A 715 46.91 -85.22 35.38
C ARG A 715 46.04 -84.46 36.36
N PHE A 716 45.98 -83.16 36.19
CA PHE A 716 45.11 -82.28 36.96
C PHE A 716 44.03 -81.68 36.08
N THR A 717 42.80 -81.68 36.58
CA THR A 717 41.67 -80.98 35.97
C THR A 717 41.22 -79.87 36.90
N LEU A 718 41.05 -78.67 36.35
CA LEU A 718 40.46 -77.53 37.05
C LEU A 718 38.97 -77.45 36.72
N TYR A 719 38.12 -77.35 37.74
CA TYR A 719 36.68 -77.16 37.63
C TYR A 719 36.33 -75.76 38.15
N GLU A 720 35.39 -75.07 37.51
CA GLU A 720 34.83 -73.82 38.02
C GLU A 720 33.71 -74.16 39.01
N ASP A 721 33.73 -73.53 40.20
CA ASP A 721 32.70 -73.73 41.23
C ASP A 721 31.37 -73.16 40.76
N ASP A 722 30.28 -73.92 40.92
CA ASP A 722 28.92 -73.49 40.58
C ASP A 722 28.33 -72.44 41.55
N GLY A 723 29.11 -72.02 42.56
CA GLY A 723 28.74 -71.07 43.60
C GLY A 723 28.20 -71.72 44.88
N ASN A 724 28.08 -73.05 44.94
CA ASN A 724 27.64 -73.77 46.13
C ASN A 724 28.77 -73.94 47.18
N GLY A 725 30.03 -73.67 46.78
CA GLY A 725 31.19 -73.71 47.64
C GLY A 725 31.69 -75.10 48.03
N SER A 726 31.22 -76.16 47.35
CA SER A 726 31.53 -77.58 47.55
C SER A 726 31.73 -78.31 46.20
N TYR A 727 32.74 -79.17 46.10
CA TYR A 727 32.98 -79.94 44.88
C TYR A 727 31.88 -81.00 44.62
N GLY A 728 31.31 -81.01 43.41
CA GLY A 728 30.23 -81.91 43.01
C GLY A 728 30.13 -82.15 41.50
N PRO A 729 29.16 -82.98 41.05
CA PRO A 729 28.99 -83.34 39.64
C PRO A 729 28.50 -82.18 38.74
N GLU A 730 27.98 -81.10 39.34
CA GLU A 730 27.52 -79.91 38.63
C GLU A 730 28.66 -78.94 38.30
N ASP A 731 29.82 -79.06 38.97
CA ASP A 731 31.00 -78.27 38.67
C ASP A 731 31.57 -78.68 37.30
N ARG A 732 31.70 -77.69 36.42
CA ARG A 732 32.14 -77.93 35.05
C ARG A 732 33.64 -77.68 34.91
N PRO A 733 34.34 -78.40 34.02
CA PRO A 733 35.72 -78.07 33.71
C PRO A 733 35.87 -76.60 33.33
N ALA A 734 36.81 -75.92 33.97
CA ALA A 734 37.07 -74.51 33.75
C ALA A 734 37.62 -74.28 32.33
N THR A 735 37.28 -73.13 31.74
CA THR A 735 37.92 -72.69 30.49
C THR A 735 39.26 -72.05 30.82
N VAL A 736 40.34 -72.80 30.61
CA VAL A 736 41.72 -72.41 30.91
C VAL A 736 42.60 -72.57 29.69
N TYR A 737 43.73 -71.87 29.67
CA TYR A 737 44.60 -71.73 28.50
C TYR A 737 46.01 -72.22 28.81
N SER A 738 46.71 -72.62 27.76
CA SER A 738 48.11 -73.08 27.84
C SER A 738 49.13 -71.94 27.69
N ASP A 739 48.67 -70.74 27.36
CA ASP A 739 49.46 -69.53 27.15
C ASP A 739 48.88 -68.32 27.88
N ASP A 740 49.78 -67.39 28.24
CA ASP A 740 49.43 -66.14 28.93
C ASP A 740 48.62 -65.15 28.08
N ALA A 741 48.68 -65.30 26.75
CA ALA A 741 47.86 -64.50 25.84
C ALA A 741 46.39 -64.99 25.73
N LEU A 742 46.04 -66.06 26.44
CA LEU A 742 44.70 -66.65 26.50
C LEU A 742 44.15 -67.04 25.12
N THR A 743 45.01 -67.60 24.26
CA THR A 743 44.65 -67.94 22.88
C THR A 743 44.43 -69.43 22.64
N SER A 744 45.11 -70.30 23.41
CA SER A 744 45.14 -71.74 23.21
C SER A 744 44.44 -72.47 24.36
N VAL A 745 43.12 -72.68 24.19
CA VAL A 745 42.27 -73.36 25.17
C VAL A 745 42.73 -74.79 25.42
N ILE A 746 42.83 -75.17 26.69
CA ILE A 746 43.13 -76.54 27.13
C ILE A 746 41.83 -77.36 27.13
N SER A 747 41.78 -78.41 26.32
CA SER A 747 40.62 -79.30 26.25
C SER A 747 40.31 -79.93 27.62
N ASN A 748 39.04 -79.87 28.05
CA ASN A 748 38.55 -80.33 29.34
C ASN A 748 39.26 -79.72 30.57
N GLY A 749 40.01 -78.62 30.41
CA GLY A 749 40.74 -77.99 31.51
C GLY A 749 41.74 -78.93 32.20
N THR A 750 42.30 -79.90 31.47
CA THR A 750 43.21 -80.92 32.01
C THR A 750 44.65 -80.69 31.54
N VAL A 751 45.59 -80.63 32.47
CA VAL A 751 47.04 -80.52 32.22
C VAL A 751 47.78 -81.73 32.78
N THR A 752 48.94 -82.04 32.21
CA THR A 752 49.83 -83.13 32.68
C THR A 752 51.14 -82.54 33.19
N THR A 753 51.68 -83.04 34.30
CA THR A 753 52.93 -82.54 34.87
C THR A 753 54.16 -82.96 34.08
N ASP A 754 55.07 -82.02 33.87
CA ASP A 754 56.34 -82.23 33.16
C ASP A 754 57.38 -82.98 34.02
N ASN A 755 58.59 -83.17 33.47
CA ASN A 755 59.71 -83.85 34.15
C ASN A 755 60.20 -83.14 35.43
N GLN A 756 59.78 -81.88 35.67
CA GLN A 756 60.03 -81.13 36.90
C GLN A 756 58.82 -81.12 37.83
N GLY A 757 57.81 -81.95 37.54
CA GLY A 757 56.57 -82.04 38.29
C GLY A 757 55.68 -80.81 38.16
N LYS A 758 55.88 -79.96 37.15
CA LYS A 758 55.13 -78.71 36.99
C LYS A 758 54.02 -78.85 35.96
N ALA A 759 52.90 -78.21 36.25
CA ALA A 759 51.86 -77.92 35.27
C ALA A 759 51.31 -76.51 35.49
N LEU A 760 50.69 -75.92 34.46
CA LEU A 760 50.28 -74.53 34.48
C LEU A 760 48.92 -74.35 33.82
N PHE A 761 48.05 -73.60 34.49
CA PHE A 761 46.79 -73.11 33.95
C PHE A 761 46.88 -71.60 33.78
N TYR A 762 46.50 -71.07 32.62
CA TYR A 762 46.28 -69.64 32.43
C TYR A 762 44.78 -69.34 32.34
N GLY A 763 44.39 -68.10 32.63
CA GLY A 763 43.02 -67.63 32.43
C GLY A 763 42.05 -67.86 33.60
N LEU A 764 42.53 -68.06 34.82
CA LEU A 764 41.64 -68.10 35.99
C LEU A 764 41.14 -66.69 36.27
N VAL A 765 39.83 -66.51 36.28
CA VAL A 765 39.17 -65.21 36.32
C VAL A 765 39.14 -64.67 37.75
N ALA A 766 39.55 -63.41 37.95
CA ALA A 766 39.48 -62.75 39.25
C ALA A 766 38.05 -62.70 39.78
N GLY A 767 37.89 -62.96 41.08
CA GLY A 767 36.59 -63.04 41.76
C GLY A 767 35.86 -64.37 41.58
N LYS A 768 36.47 -65.38 40.95
CA LYS A 768 35.91 -66.74 40.83
C LYS A 768 36.60 -67.74 41.75
N THR A 769 35.87 -68.80 42.08
CA THR A 769 36.38 -69.96 42.81
C THR A 769 36.43 -71.18 41.89
N TYR A 770 37.44 -72.01 42.08
CA TYR A 770 37.73 -73.20 41.30
C TYR A 770 38.05 -74.39 42.21
N TRP A 771 37.97 -75.60 41.66
CA TRP A 771 38.37 -76.85 42.28
C TRP A 771 39.44 -77.52 41.44
N LEU A 772 40.63 -77.74 42.02
CA LEU A 772 41.71 -78.49 41.40
C LEU A 772 41.65 -79.95 41.84
N ARG A 773 41.55 -80.87 40.89
CA ARG A 773 41.48 -82.31 41.18
C ARG A 773 42.54 -83.08 40.42
N GLU A 774 43.25 -83.96 41.12
CA GLU A 774 44.07 -84.96 40.46
C GLU A 774 43.15 -86.06 39.88
N THR A 775 43.28 -86.30 38.58
CA THR A 775 42.46 -87.28 37.84
C THR A 775 43.26 -88.51 37.45
N GLN A 776 44.58 -88.41 37.45
CA GLN A 776 45.49 -89.52 37.22
C GLN A 776 46.78 -89.27 38.00
N ALA A 777 47.13 -90.21 38.89
CA ALA A 777 48.38 -90.17 39.63
C ALA A 777 49.59 -90.47 38.71
N PRO A 778 50.79 -89.99 39.05
CA PRO A 778 52.04 -90.48 38.47
C PRO A 778 52.18 -92.00 38.59
N ALA A 779 52.88 -92.63 37.64
CA ALA A 779 53.14 -94.06 37.70
C ALA A 779 53.88 -94.44 39.00
N GLY A 780 53.32 -95.38 39.77
CA GLY A 780 53.90 -95.83 41.04
C GLY A 780 53.46 -95.05 42.28
N TYR A 781 52.48 -94.14 42.16
CA TYR A 781 51.96 -93.32 43.26
C TYR A 781 50.45 -93.50 43.46
N ASN A 782 49.97 -93.25 44.68
CA ASN A 782 48.54 -93.24 44.97
C ASN A 782 47.91 -91.95 44.45
N LEU A 783 46.69 -92.05 43.92
CA LEU A 783 45.90 -90.88 43.48
C LEU A 783 45.46 -90.05 44.67
N ASP A 784 45.72 -88.74 44.62
CA ASP A 784 45.07 -87.79 45.50
C ASP A 784 43.59 -87.65 45.14
N THR A 785 42.73 -88.17 46.01
CA THR A 785 41.27 -88.13 45.81
C THR A 785 40.63 -86.82 46.27
N GLN A 786 41.39 -85.95 46.97
CA GLN A 786 40.90 -84.67 47.46
C GLN A 786 40.80 -83.65 46.33
N ALA A 787 39.68 -82.92 46.29
CA ALA A 787 39.56 -81.72 45.48
C ALA A 787 40.06 -80.51 46.29
N HIS A 788 41.00 -79.77 45.74
CA HIS A 788 41.61 -78.61 46.38
C HIS A 788 40.90 -77.33 45.94
N LYS A 789 40.40 -76.55 46.90
CA LYS A 789 39.70 -75.30 46.61
C LYS A 789 40.69 -74.22 46.23
N ILE A 790 40.48 -73.56 45.09
CA ILE A 790 41.30 -72.46 44.59
C ILE A 790 40.43 -71.21 44.51
N ILE A 791 40.72 -70.21 45.32
CA ILE A 791 39.97 -68.95 45.35
C ILE A 791 40.81 -67.90 44.65
N VAL A 792 40.28 -67.29 43.59
CA VAL A 792 40.93 -66.15 42.92
C VAL A 792 40.28 -64.88 43.41
N ASN A 793 41.00 -64.13 44.23
CA ASN A 793 40.51 -62.90 44.81
C ASN A 793 40.35 -61.81 43.74
N ALA A 794 39.58 -60.76 44.06
CA ALA A 794 39.27 -59.68 43.13
C ALA A 794 40.50 -58.89 42.65
N ASP A 795 41.58 -58.92 43.43
CA ASP A 795 42.89 -58.34 43.10
C ASP A 795 43.79 -59.27 42.26
N GLY A 796 43.35 -60.50 42.00
CA GLY A 796 44.09 -61.53 41.26
C GLY A 796 44.99 -62.41 42.12
N ASP A 797 45.01 -62.23 43.44
CA ASP A 797 45.74 -63.13 44.34
C ASP A 797 45.00 -64.46 44.48
N ILE A 798 45.76 -65.56 44.47
CA ILE A 798 45.19 -66.90 44.57
C ILE A 798 45.42 -67.47 45.98
N SER A 799 44.34 -67.91 46.62
CA SER A 799 44.34 -68.62 47.90
C SER A 799 43.80 -70.04 47.74
N THR A 800 44.11 -70.87 48.73
CA THR A 800 43.55 -72.22 48.91
C THR A 800 43.04 -72.36 50.33
N VAL A 801 42.33 -73.45 50.63
CA VAL A 801 41.86 -73.78 51.98
C VAL A 801 42.69 -74.93 52.55
N ASN A 802 43.21 -74.75 53.76
CA ASN A 802 43.94 -75.78 54.51
C ASN A 802 42.99 -76.88 55.04
N THR A 803 43.54 -78.00 55.50
CA THR A 803 42.79 -79.10 56.13
C THR A 803 42.00 -78.71 57.38
N ASP A 804 42.34 -77.60 58.04
CA ASP A 804 41.62 -77.05 59.19
C ASP A 804 40.49 -76.07 58.81
N GLY A 805 40.29 -75.84 57.50
CA GLY A 805 39.29 -74.92 56.97
C GLY A 805 39.73 -73.46 56.88
N SER A 806 40.98 -73.12 57.25
CA SER A 806 41.52 -71.77 57.11
C SER A 806 41.92 -71.45 55.66
N GLU A 807 41.64 -70.22 55.21
CA GLU A 807 42.09 -69.74 53.90
C GLU A 807 43.54 -69.24 53.98
N VAL A 808 44.36 -69.62 53.01
CA VAL A 808 45.78 -69.27 52.93
C VAL A 808 46.17 -68.88 51.51
N SER A 809 46.90 -67.78 51.35
CA SER A 809 47.44 -67.36 50.06
C SER A 809 48.50 -68.35 49.55
N LEU A 810 48.43 -68.70 48.27
CA LEU A 810 49.42 -69.58 47.66
C LEU A 810 50.78 -68.87 47.47
N PRO A 811 51.91 -69.56 47.65
CA PRO A 811 53.22 -68.98 47.39
C PRO A 811 53.38 -68.67 45.90
N LYS A 812 53.89 -67.47 45.60
CA LYS A 812 54.20 -67.06 44.22
C LYS A 812 55.64 -67.41 43.87
N LYS A 813 55.82 -68.03 42.72
CA LYS A 813 57.13 -68.25 42.09
C LYS A 813 57.06 -67.74 40.65
N ASP A 814 58.01 -66.89 40.27
CA ASP A 814 58.03 -66.26 38.94
C ASP A 814 56.69 -65.58 38.59
N ASN A 815 56.09 -64.94 39.60
CA ASN A 815 54.79 -64.27 39.55
C ASN A 815 53.55 -65.18 39.30
N VAL A 816 53.73 -66.50 39.37
CA VAL A 816 52.66 -67.50 39.30
C VAL A 816 52.39 -68.07 40.69
N ALA A 817 51.15 -67.97 41.17
CA ALA A 817 50.73 -68.63 42.40
C ALA A 817 50.74 -70.15 42.18
N THR A 818 51.48 -70.89 43.03
CA THR A 818 51.71 -72.33 42.82
C THR A 818 51.22 -73.15 44.01
N ILE A 819 50.29 -74.07 43.76
CA ILE A 819 49.88 -75.07 44.74
C ILE A 819 50.80 -76.30 44.65
N THR A 820 51.23 -76.82 45.80
CA THR A 820 52.06 -78.03 45.87
C THR A 820 51.21 -79.21 46.31
N ILE A 821 51.11 -80.25 45.47
CA ILE A 821 50.36 -81.48 45.76
C ILE A 821 51.32 -82.66 45.85
N SER A 822 51.26 -83.41 46.95
CA SER A 822 52.19 -84.51 47.24
C SER A 822 51.47 -85.86 47.21
N ASP A 823 52.05 -86.85 46.55
CA ASP A 823 51.52 -88.23 46.57
C ASP A 823 52.42 -89.16 47.35
N GLU A 824 51.80 -90.12 48.02
CA GLU A 824 52.48 -91.24 48.62
C GLU A 824 52.83 -92.29 47.54
N PRO A 825 54.09 -92.78 47.49
CA PRO A 825 54.44 -93.89 46.62
C PRO A 825 53.63 -95.13 47.01
N ILE A 826 53.20 -95.91 46.00
CA ILE A 826 52.57 -97.22 46.24
C ILE A 826 53.62 -98.09 46.94
N PRO A 827 53.34 -98.60 48.16
CA PRO A 827 54.33 -99.38 48.90
C PRO A 827 54.82 -100.55 48.07
N GLY A 828 56.11 -100.56 47.74
CA GLY A 828 56.77 -101.80 47.32
C GLY A 828 56.66 -102.79 48.47
N LEU A 829 56.17 -104.01 48.20
CA LEU A 829 56.10 -105.07 49.21
C LEU A 829 57.47 -105.18 49.94
N PRO A 830 57.51 -105.20 51.28
CA PRO A 830 58.76 -105.27 52.01
C PRO A 830 59.46 -106.58 51.71
N THR A 831 60.60 -106.51 51.02
CA THR A 831 61.49 -107.65 50.78
C THR A 831 62.46 -107.81 51.94
N THR A 832 61.98 -108.19 53.11
CA THR A 832 62.75 -108.88 54.16
C THR A 832 61.85 -109.33 55.33
N ALA A 833 61.26 -110.52 55.20
CA ALA A 833 61.57 -111.58 56.13
C ALA A 833 62.05 -112.75 55.28
N GLY A 834 63.38 -112.92 55.23
CA GLY A 834 63.93 -114.23 54.95
C GLY A 834 63.32 -115.24 55.95
N ALA A 835 63.38 -116.53 55.71
CA ALA A 835 64.64 -117.18 55.40
C ALA A 835 64.29 -118.42 54.58
N GLY A 836 63.80 -118.15 53.38
CA GLY A 836 62.44 -118.63 53.18
C GLY A 836 62.15 -118.85 51.72
N ILE A 837 62.21 -120.13 51.37
CA ILE A 837 61.47 -120.80 50.30
C ILE A 837 61.47 -120.07 48.95
N VAL A 838 62.54 -120.31 48.20
CA VAL A 838 62.54 -120.20 46.73
C VAL A 838 61.96 -121.51 46.17
N GLY A 839 60.84 -121.44 45.47
CA GLY A 839 60.36 -122.54 44.64
C GLY A 839 58.85 -122.58 44.41
N ILE A 840 58.38 -121.88 43.37
CA ILE A 840 57.20 -122.22 42.55
C ILE A 840 55.82 -122.02 43.21
N VAL A 841 55.14 -120.92 42.88
CA VAL A 841 53.70 -120.94 42.55
C VAL A 841 53.47 -120.01 41.36
N SER A 842 53.43 -120.60 40.16
CA SER A 842 52.89 -119.98 38.95
C SER A 842 51.83 -120.91 38.39
N ALA A 843 50.71 -121.07 39.12
CA ALA A 843 49.54 -121.78 38.60
C ALA A 843 48.27 -121.45 39.40
N GLY A 844 47.21 -121.11 38.65
CA GLY A 844 45.81 -121.16 39.05
C GLY A 844 45.18 -119.78 39.20
N VAL A 845 44.13 -119.39 38.47
CA VAL A 845 43.07 -120.12 37.75
C VAL A 845 42.43 -119.07 36.81
N ALA A 846 42.52 -119.17 35.48
CA ALA A 846 41.63 -119.89 34.57
C ALA A 846 40.12 -119.59 34.76
N LEU A 847 39.48 -118.87 33.84
CA LEU A 847 38.29 -119.34 33.10
C LEU A 847 37.66 -118.26 32.20
N THR A 848 37.53 -118.64 30.94
CA THR A 848 36.90 -117.98 29.80
C THR A 848 35.37 -118.13 29.78
N ALA A 849 34.72 -117.06 29.31
CA ALA A 849 33.60 -116.97 28.33
C ALA A 849 32.29 -117.77 28.52
N VAL A 850 31.16 -117.05 28.58
CA VAL A 850 29.90 -117.09 27.76
C VAL A 850 28.94 -116.09 28.45
N GLY A 851 28.17 -115.19 27.83
CA GLY A 851 27.74 -115.04 26.45
C GLY A 851 27.04 -113.68 26.28
N GLY A 852 27.20 -113.09 25.09
CA GLY A 852 26.33 -112.05 24.59
C GLY A 852 25.61 -112.61 23.36
N VAL A 853 24.29 -112.38 23.29
CA VAL A 853 23.47 -112.04 22.11
C VAL A 853 21.98 -112.27 22.42
N ALA A 854 21.17 -111.23 22.11
CA ALA A 854 19.74 -111.25 21.72
C ALA A 854 18.67 -111.56 22.78
N PHE A 855 17.47 -110.96 22.82
CA PHE A 855 16.81 -109.84 22.11
C PHE A 855 15.41 -109.66 22.75
N ALA A 856 14.87 -108.44 22.66
CA ALA A 856 13.44 -108.07 22.61
C ALA A 856 12.50 -108.02 23.84
N LYS A 857 11.71 -106.93 23.79
CA LYS A 857 10.40 -106.62 24.38
C LYS A 857 10.42 -106.29 25.88
N ASN A 858 9.83 -105.19 26.35
CA ASN A 858 8.54 -104.68 25.93
C ASN A 858 8.34 -103.20 26.31
N THR A 859 7.55 -102.54 25.46
CA THR A 859 6.94 -101.21 25.52
C THR A 859 6.30 -100.75 26.83
N ARG A 860 6.20 -99.41 26.96
CA ARG A 860 5.07 -98.54 27.42
C ARG A 860 5.57 -97.50 28.44
N ARG A 861 5.18 -96.22 28.46
CA ARG A 861 4.27 -95.34 27.69
C ARG A 861 4.39 -93.96 28.36
N ARG A 862 4.32 -92.86 27.57
CA ARG A 862 3.78 -91.53 27.92
C ARG A 862 4.56 -90.75 29.00
N LYS A 863 4.67 -89.42 28.98
CA LYS A 863 4.02 -88.35 28.21
C LYS A 863 4.96 -87.15 28.25
#